data_AF-A0A4Q7DQN7-F1
#
_entry.id   AF-A0A4Q7DQN7-F1
#
_cell.length_a   1.000
_cell.length_b   1.000
_cell.length_c   1.000
_cell.angle_alpha   90.00
_cell.angle_beta   90.00
_cell.angle_gamma   90.00
#
_symmetry.space_group_name_H-M   'P 1'
#
loop_
_entity.id
_entity.type
_entity.pdbx_description
1 polymer ?
#
loop_
_entity_poly.entity_id
_entity_poly.type
_entity_poly.pdbx_seq_one_letter_code
_entity_poly.pdbx_strand_id
1 'polypeptide(L)'
;MKGLKRQFANQRKLAKGFLTLFLSAILLVGVLWSVGQAKVLATTLVPGQSLNVGDETYNSTQLQDEKNWTSLGSVTDFSAAPFGLTLVKNQGQEAGYSFFNGKLDFSQSIRLSGTFVAQVSSNNPFSPANAMEVGDALGFILTPSSNQLVENNLPHATAGQLGIGGLPYSVFLGRDFYHNSEFDEEGGNGASDYISLRRTDENGQLLTRDYPSLSVPDPGILTSQGLETTNRLTDVMTLTWTPEQVSADGQSISGKLTYTVSSATAASQTLSENLTVAQSMTLGVVGVTGGHYGLLTYSTAGGSLLATKAKQAVQVNYLDETGQKIQTSSTLFAPAGAELSVGAEEDTAAGSYQFAAPMIPNYVFDKSAPIRVSDLSENQINVYYKKRATASFSYKYASNTPDQSPSLPDMFSVSAAADGKIPMPDLPQLPPAYYVSAVVDANGQTYPTVAAALAALKNGESANYSLLISAKNTQVTFQEKSITGLLSTKKWAALAGSMYEIPVMATATDVKGNSYEAVVKVVKKAWDGSISSSSSATDSTLEKQVSEHLLTGKYDSAELSISVSYVKVKNAPTSSDPLDEGTKPSTPPKDSENASVVDDGKKTSSITSAGSNSPSQSETPPSREFDQNIAPTSKQDSAASKVATDNKNAEQGILKAPVAPPTAPFSSAAPNKVARSEVKKALSSTHDLQVRAAVTAGVVTGGLASYGVLHCLQKFARATKKIKK
;
A
#
# COMPACT_ATOMS: atom_id res chain seq x y z
N MET A 1 -12.24 -74.66 46.42
CA MET A 1 -11.96 -73.38 45.71
C MET A 1 -12.02 -73.53 44.18
N LYS A 2 -13.20 -73.68 43.55
CA LYS A 2 -13.33 -73.73 42.06
C LYS A 2 -14.29 -72.68 41.45
N GLY A 3 -15.21 -72.09 42.24
CA GLY A 3 -16.10 -71.03 41.75
C GLY A 3 -15.40 -69.69 41.47
N LEU A 4 -14.56 -69.22 42.40
CA LEU A 4 -13.95 -67.87 42.34
C LEU A 4 -13.10 -67.62 41.07
N LYS A 5 -12.48 -68.68 40.51
CA LYS A 5 -11.70 -68.58 39.26
C LYS A 5 -12.56 -68.34 38.00
N ARG A 6 -13.90 -68.49 38.06
CA ARG A 6 -14.79 -68.16 36.92
C ARG A 6 -15.23 -66.69 36.89
N GLN A 7 -15.36 -65.99 38.01
CA GLN A 7 -15.76 -64.57 38.00
C GLN A 7 -14.66 -63.64 37.44
N PHE A 8 -13.40 -63.83 37.85
CA PHE A 8 -12.27 -63.05 37.33
C PHE A 8 -11.97 -63.30 35.83
N ALA A 9 -12.41 -64.44 35.28
CA ALA A 9 -12.25 -64.75 33.86
C ALA A 9 -13.17 -63.90 32.95
N ASN A 10 -14.39 -63.57 33.40
CA ASN A 10 -15.34 -62.80 32.59
C ASN A 10 -15.06 -61.29 32.60
N GLN A 11 -14.60 -60.73 33.73
CA GLN A 11 -14.19 -59.31 33.79
C GLN A 11 -13.02 -59.01 32.82
N ARG A 12 -12.05 -59.93 32.70
CA ARG A 12 -10.95 -59.81 31.73
C ARG A 12 -11.35 -59.96 30.24
N LYS A 13 -12.60 -60.33 29.92
CA LYS A 13 -13.12 -60.34 28.54
C LYS A 13 -13.89 -59.08 28.16
N LEU A 14 -14.60 -58.43 29.08
CA LEU A 14 -15.28 -57.15 28.80
C LEU A 14 -14.29 -55.99 28.62
N ALA A 15 -13.24 -55.90 29.45
CA ALA A 15 -12.20 -54.88 29.31
C ALA A 15 -11.45 -54.94 27.96
N LYS A 16 -11.37 -56.13 27.34
CA LYS A 16 -10.79 -56.32 25.99
C LYS A 16 -11.79 -56.14 24.84
N GLY A 17 -13.07 -55.93 25.12
CA GLY A 17 -14.09 -55.58 24.13
C GLY A 17 -14.21 -54.08 23.88
N PHE A 18 -13.95 -53.25 24.89
CA PHE A 18 -14.13 -51.79 24.79
C PHE A 18 -12.89 -51.04 24.31
N LEU A 19 -11.68 -51.56 24.53
CA LEU A 19 -10.42 -50.91 24.13
C LEU A 19 -10.10 -51.07 22.63
N THR A 20 -10.80 -51.97 21.93
CA THR A 20 -10.55 -52.31 20.51
C THR A 20 -11.54 -51.61 19.56
N LEU A 21 -12.37 -50.70 20.07
CA LEU A 21 -13.39 -49.95 19.30
C LEU A 21 -13.12 -48.43 19.22
N PHE A 22 -12.01 -47.97 19.78
CA PHE A 22 -11.54 -46.57 19.69
C PHE A 22 -10.19 -46.41 18.95
N LEU A 23 -9.65 -47.50 18.39
CA LEU A 23 -8.34 -47.52 17.72
C LEU A 23 -8.41 -47.98 16.25
N SER A 24 -9.58 -47.84 15.62
CA SER A 24 -9.81 -48.19 14.20
C SER A 24 -10.58 -47.10 13.43
N ALA A 25 -10.51 -45.84 13.89
CA ALA A 25 -11.18 -44.68 13.30
C ALA A 25 -10.21 -43.67 12.65
N ILE A 26 -8.90 -43.99 12.57
CA ILE A 26 -7.85 -43.12 12.01
C ILE A 26 -7.01 -43.91 10.99
N LEU A 27 -7.65 -44.56 10.00
CA LEU A 27 -6.93 -45.11 8.83
C LEU A 27 -7.84 -45.43 7.62
N LEU A 28 -8.71 -44.49 7.21
CA LEU A 28 -9.29 -44.51 5.87
C LEU A 28 -9.65 -43.12 5.31
N VAL A 29 -8.66 -42.23 5.22
CA VAL A 29 -8.72 -41.04 4.35
C VAL A 29 -7.57 -41.13 3.33
N GLY A 30 -7.58 -42.22 2.55
CA GLY A 30 -6.65 -42.46 1.46
C GLY A 30 -7.30 -42.19 0.11
N VAL A 31 -6.81 -41.15 -0.58
CA VAL A 31 -7.03 -40.86 -2.01
C VAL A 31 -8.50 -40.77 -2.47
N LEU A 32 -9.02 -39.54 -2.50
CA LEU A 32 -9.60 -38.97 -3.73
C LEU A 32 -9.66 -37.43 -3.70
N TRP A 33 -8.54 -36.80 -3.32
CA TRP A 33 -8.36 -35.36 -3.47
C TRP A 33 -7.79 -35.05 -4.86
N SER A 34 -8.67 -34.97 -5.86
CA SER A 34 -8.41 -34.10 -7.01
C SER A 34 -8.53 -32.66 -6.53
N VAL A 35 -7.47 -32.14 -5.90
CA VAL A 35 -7.40 -30.72 -5.51
C VAL A 35 -7.32 -29.90 -6.79
N GLY A 36 -8.47 -29.50 -7.32
CA GLY A 36 -8.53 -28.25 -8.07
C GLY A 36 -8.05 -27.17 -7.09
N GLN A 37 -6.85 -26.63 -7.31
CA GLN A 37 -6.25 -25.68 -6.39
C GLN A 37 -7.22 -24.52 -6.18
N ALA A 38 -7.72 -24.38 -4.95
CA ALA A 38 -8.35 -23.15 -4.55
C ALA A 38 -7.28 -22.07 -4.71
N LYS A 39 -7.49 -21.10 -5.62
CA LYS A 39 -6.55 -19.99 -5.81
C LYS A 39 -6.51 -19.19 -4.52
N VAL A 40 -5.55 -19.52 -3.64
CA VAL A 40 -5.17 -18.67 -2.52
C VAL A 40 -4.78 -17.34 -3.15
N LEU A 41 -5.53 -16.29 -2.84
CA LEU A 41 -5.20 -14.96 -3.33
C LEU A 41 -3.86 -14.58 -2.72
N ALA A 42 -2.83 -14.48 -3.56
CA ALA A 42 -1.50 -14.06 -3.16
C ALA A 42 -1.61 -12.69 -2.49
N THR A 43 -1.09 -12.56 -1.26
CA THR A 43 -1.17 -11.29 -0.53
C THR A 43 -0.39 -10.22 -1.29
N THR A 44 -1.08 -9.20 -1.81
CA THR A 44 -0.44 -8.07 -2.48
C THR A 44 0.43 -7.31 -1.47
N LEU A 45 1.73 -7.19 -1.75
CA LEU A 45 2.66 -6.52 -0.84
C LEU A 45 2.35 -5.02 -0.79
N VAL A 46 2.39 -4.44 0.41
CA VAL A 46 2.33 -2.98 0.58
C VAL A 46 3.75 -2.45 0.76
N PRO A 47 4.20 -1.49 -0.06
CA PRO A 47 5.56 -0.94 0.06
C PRO A 47 5.83 -0.31 1.43
N GLY A 48 7.05 -0.49 1.94
CA GLY A 48 7.44 -0.04 3.28
C GLY A 48 6.84 -0.83 4.45
N GLN A 49 5.93 -1.78 4.22
CA GLN A 49 5.38 -2.63 5.28
C GLN A 49 6.20 -3.91 5.49
N SER A 50 6.05 -4.48 6.69
CA SER A 50 6.59 -5.79 7.05
C SER A 50 5.46 -6.83 7.17
N LEU A 51 5.70 -8.06 6.73
CA LEU A 51 4.73 -9.17 6.79
C LEU A 51 5.39 -10.44 7.32
N ASN A 52 4.81 -11.03 8.36
CA ASN A 52 5.16 -12.37 8.85
C ASN A 52 4.53 -13.43 7.96
N VAL A 53 5.32 -14.44 7.56
CA VAL A 53 4.87 -15.56 6.73
C VAL A 53 5.38 -16.87 7.34
N GLY A 54 4.65 -17.98 7.12
CA GLY A 54 4.99 -19.30 7.65
C GLY A 54 5.17 -19.36 9.17
N ASP A 55 4.06 -19.48 9.92
CA ASP A 55 4.08 -19.82 11.35
C ASP A 55 4.32 -21.33 11.54
N GLU A 56 5.41 -21.82 10.96
CA GLU A 56 5.79 -23.22 11.00
C GLU A 56 6.48 -23.56 12.33
N THR A 57 6.12 -24.72 12.87
CA THR A 57 6.81 -25.33 14.01
C THR A 57 7.62 -26.54 13.55
N TYR A 58 8.77 -26.75 14.19
CA TYR A 58 9.45 -28.04 14.13
C TYR A 58 8.72 -29.04 15.02
N ASN A 59 8.54 -30.26 14.50
CA ASN A 59 7.88 -31.37 15.19
C ASN A 59 8.77 -32.62 15.30
N SER A 60 8.37 -33.58 16.13
CA SER A 60 9.11 -34.83 16.38
C SER A 60 9.45 -35.64 15.12
N THR A 61 8.67 -35.55 14.04
CA THR A 61 8.98 -36.24 12.77
C THR A 61 10.22 -35.65 12.10
N GLN A 62 10.39 -34.33 12.17
CA GLN A 62 11.56 -33.65 11.63
C GLN A 62 12.80 -33.89 12.49
N LEU A 63 12.63 -33.91 13.83
CA LEU A 63 13.68 -34.31 14.77
C LEU A 63 14.23 -35.70 14.44
N GLN A 64 13.35 -36.63 14.05
CA GLN A 64 13.67 -38.04 13.74
C GLN A 64 14.21 -38.30 12.32
N ASP A 65 14.32 -37.29 11.43
CA ASP A 65 14.91 -37.45 10.09
C ASP A 65 16.35 -36.95 10.09
N GLU A 66 17.29 -37.86 9.80
CA GLU A 66 18.74 -37.62 9.74
C GLU A 66 19.14 -36.44 8.84
N LYS A 67 18.35 -36.12 7.81
CA LYS A 67 18.61 -35.00 6.88
C LYS A 67 18.42 -33.63 7.52
N ASN A 68 17.72 -33.58 8.67
CA ASN A 68 17.56 -32.37 9.47
C ASN A 68 18.67 -32.25 10.52
N TRP A 69 19.80 -32.93 10.37
CA TRP A 69 20.98 -32.78 11.22
C TRP A 69 22.27 -32.54 10.40
N THR A 70 23.23 -31.86 11.01
CA THR A 70 24.61 -31.72 10.53
C THR A 70 25.55 -32.07 11.67
N SER A 71 26.41 -33.07 11.47
CA SER A 71 27.35 -33.55 12.50
C SER A 71 28.78 -33.07 12.25
N LEU A 72 29.53 -32.79 13.32
CA LEU A 72 30.89 -32.26 13.31
C LEU A 72 31.76 -33.01 14.33
N GLY A 73 33.08 -33.03 14.12
CA GLY A 73 34.03 -33.70 15.00
C GLY A 73 34.02 -35.23 14.84
N SER A 74 34.06 -35.97 15.95
CA SER A 74 34.24 -37.43 16.00
C SER A 74 32.98 -38.29 15.75
N VAL A 75 31.87 -37.66 15.37
CA VAL A 75 30.61 -38.36 15.05
C VAL A 75 30.80 -39.32 13.88
N THR A 76 30.37 -40.57 14.06
CA THR A 76 30.84 -41.67 13.20
C THR A 76 29.80 -42.76 12.91
N ASP A 77 29.07 -43.22 13.93
CA ASP A 77 28.03 -44.25 13.75
C ASP A 77 26.65 -43.60 13.71
N PHE A 78 25.78 -44.02 12.78
CA PHE A 78 24.44 -43.43 12.56
C PHE A 78 23.35 -44.51 12.45
N SER A 79 22.17 -44.22 13.01
CA SER A 79 20.93 -45.00 12.79
C SER A 79 19.81 -44.11 12.31
N ALA A 80 19.16 -44.45 11.19
CA ALA A 80 18.16 -43.58 10.54
C ALA A 80 16.75 -43.60 11.18
N ALA A 81 16.39 -44.64 11.94
CA ALA A 81 15.03 -44.82 12.47
C ALA A 81 15.00 -45.63 13.79
N PRO A 82 14.76 -45.00 14.96
CA PRO A 82 14.79 -43.55 15.18
C PRO A 82 16.18 -42.97 14.88
N PHE A 83 16.26 -41.68 14.56
CA PHE A 83 17.55 -41.00 14.40
C PHE A 83 18.40 -41.17 15.66
N GLY A 84 19.67 -41.50 15.50
CA GLY A 84 20.63 -41.66 16.59
C GLY A 84 22.06 -41.76 16.08
N LEU A 85 23.01 -41.43 16.94
CA LEU A 85 24.42 -41.32 16.58
C LEU A 85 25.37 -41.53 17.77
N THR A 86 26.54 -42.11 17.50
CA THR A 86 27.70 -42.05 18.40
C THR A 86 28.31 -40.66 18.32
N LEU A 87 28.35 -39.94 19.44
CA LEU A 87 28.93 -38.59 19.52
C LEU A 87 30.46 -38.68 19.56
N VAL A 88 30.97 -39.42 20.54
CA VAL A 88 32.39 -39.72 20.78
C VAL A 88 32.52 -41.21 21.09
N LYS A 89 33.67 -41.80 20.78
CA LYS A 89 33.98 -43.20 21.10
C LYS A 89 34.71 -43.29 22.44
N ASN A 90 35.02 -44.52 22.84
CA ASN A 90 35.80 -44.81 24.05
C ASN A 90 37.29 -44.42 23.88
N GLN A 91 37.55 -43.14 23.63
CA GLN A 91 38.86 -42.52 23.43
C GLN A 91 38.88 -41.14 24.13
N GLY A 92 40.01 -40.72 24.69
CA GLY A 92 40.18 -39.42 25.33
C GLY A 92 40.47 -38.28 24.34
N GLN A 93 40.13 -37.05 24.72
CA GLN A 93 40.30 -35.81 23.93
C GLN A 93 39.52 -35.82 22.60
N GLU A 94 38.33 -36.43 22.56
CA GLU A 94 37.40 -36.31 21.44
C GLU A 94 36.31 -35.27 21.75
N ALA A 95 35.83 -34.59 20.71
CA ALA A 95 34.58 -33.82 20.74
C ALA A 95 33.73 -34.20 19.54
N GLY A 96 32.42 -34.32 19.73
CA GLY A 96 31.47 -34.71 18.70
C GLY A 96 30.15 -33.99 18.89
N TYR A 97 29.66 -33.38 17.80
CA TYR A 97 28.45 -32.56 17.78
C TYR A 97 27.49 -33.06 16.72
N SER A 98 26.19 -32.91 16.99
CA SER A 98 25.18 -32.93 15.93
C SER A 98 24.21 -31.77 16.13
N PHE A 99 24.15 -30.85 15.17
CA PHE A 99 23.26 -29.69 15.18
C PHE A 99 22.03 -29.95 14.33
N PHE A 100 20.86 -29.53 14.82
CA PHE A 100 19.61 -29.60 14.09
C PHE A 100 19.57 -28.48 13.04
N ASN A 101 19.16 -28.81 11.82
CA ASN A 101 19.26 -27.95 10.64
C ASN A 101 18.16 -26.88 10.64
N GLY A 102 18.56 -25.66 11.00
CA GLY A 102 17.72 -24.47 11.04
C GLY A 102 17.50 -23.96 12.47
N LYS A 103 17.43 -22.63 12.63
CA LYS A 103 17.41 -22.00 13.95
C LYS A 103 16.02 -22.03 14.61
N LEU A 104 15.98 -22.01 15.94
CA LEU A 104 14.77 -21.94 16.76
C LEU A 104 14.45 -20.49 17.17
N ASP A 105 13.17 -20.13 17.24
CA ASP A 105 12.71 -18.82 17.75
C ASP A 105 12.53 -18.86 19.27
N PHE A 106 13.46 -18.24 20.00
CA PHE A 106 13.41 -18.13 21.46
C PHE A 106 12.43 -17.06 21.96
N SER A 107 11.78 -16.29 21.10
CA SER A 107 10.61 -15.48 21.50
C SER A 107 9.38 -16.32 21.82
N GLN A 108 9.41 -17.61 21.47
CA GLN A 108 8.34 -18.59 21.69
C GLN A 108 8.78 -19.68 22.68
N SER A 109 7.83 -20.38 23.30
CA SER A 109 8.16 -21.55 24.13
C SER A 109 8.73 -22.70 23.31
N ILE A 110 9.77 -23.34 23.83
CA ILE A 110 10.42 -24.51 23.21
C ILE A 110 10.31 -25.69 24.17
N ARG A 111 10.05 -26.89 23.64
CA ARG A 111 10.22 -28.16 24.34
C ARG A 111 10.93 -29.19 23.47
N LEU A 112 12.01 -29.76 24.00
CA LEU A 112 12.82 -30.80 23.38
C LEU A 112 13.01 -31.96 24.36
N SER A 113 13.06 -33.19 23.86
CA SER A 113 13.59 -34.33 24.61
C SER A 113 14.26 -35.35 23.69
N GLY A 114 15.18 -36.13 24.25
CA GLY A 114 15.82 -37.26 23.58
C GLY A 114 16.46 -38.23 24.59
N THR A 115 16.84 -39.40 24.11
CA THR A 115 17.56 -40.41 24.89
C THR A 115 19.06 -40.22 24.71
N PHE A 116 19.79 -40.24 25.81
CA PHE A 116 21.24 -40.11 25.87
C PHE A 116 21.82 -41.31 26.62
N VAL A 117 22.98 -41.76 26.19
CA VAL A 117 23.65 -42.94 26.74
C VAL A 117 25.10 -42.60 26.98
N ALA A 118 25.57 -42.92 28.19
CA ALA A 118 26.98 -42.90 28.53
C ALA A 118 27.37 -44.31 28.98
N GLN A 119 28.44 -44.87 28.40
CA GLN A 119 28.84 -46.26 28.63
C GLN A 119 30.36 -46.40 28.68
N VAL A 120 30.85 -47.10 29.70
CA VAL A 120 32.28 -47.42 29.85
C VAL A 120 32.47 -48.92 30.12
N SER A 121 33.59 -49.48 29.66
CA SER A 121 34.01 -50.85 29.91
C SER A 121 35.32 -50.87 30.69
N SER A 122 35.45 -51.78 31.66
CA SER A 122 36.69 -52.07 32.38
C SER A 122 36.98 -53.57 32.35
N ASN A 123 38.22 -53.92 32.01
CA ASN A 123 38.77 -55.27 32.09
C ASN A 123 39.57 -55.51 33.39
N ASN A 124 39.59 -54.54 34.31
CA ASN A 124 40.25 -54.66 35.60
C ASN A 124 39.29 -55.29 36.64
N PRO A 125 39.51 -56.53 37.09
CA PRO A 125 38.60 -57.20 38.03
C PRO A 125 38.57 -56.58 39.43
N PHE A 126 39.49 -55.65 39.73
CA PHE A 126 39.53 -54.89 40.98
C PHE A 126 38.94 -53.47 40.85
N SER A 127 38.56 -53.05 39.64
CA SER A 127 37.97 -51.74 39.35
C SER A 127 36.88 -51.91 38.28
N PRO A 128 35.70 -52.42 38.66
CA PRO A 128 34.60 -52.65 37.72
C PRO A 128 34.10 -51.33 37.13
N ALA A 129 33.54 -51.39 35.92
CA ALA A 129 33.07 -50.20 35.19
C ALA A 129 32.07 -49.35 36.02
N ASN A 130 32.38 -48.07 36.17
CA ASN A 130 31.54 -47.08 36.84
C ASN A 130 31.00 -46.09 35.79
N ALA A 131 29.67 -46.01 35.62
CA ALA A 131 29.09 -45.10 34.63
C ALA A 131 29.32 -43.60 34.93
N MET A 132 29.73 -43.23 36.15
CA MET A 132 30.15 -41.87 36.51
C MET A 132 31.65 -41.60 36.24
N GLU A 133 32.44 -42.62 35.89
CA GLU A 133 33.83 -42.47 35.43
C GLU A 133 33.95 -42.40 33.91
N VAL A 134 32.82 -42.50 33.20
CA VAL A 134 32.69 -41.96 31.84
C VAL A 134 33.09 -40.48 31.87
N GLY A 135 33.57 -39.91 30.76
CA GLY A 135 33.90 -38.50 30.75
C GLY A 135 33.90 -37.87 29.36
N ASP A 136 33.86 -36.55 29.26
CA ASP A 136 33.73 -35.59 30.37
C ASP A 136 32.31 -35.00 30.45
N ALA A 137 31.61 -34.82 29.32
CA ALA A 137 30.26 -34.26 29.32
C ALA A 137 29.36 -34.78 28.18
N LEU A 138 28.04 -34.84 28.43
CA LEU A 138 27.03 -35.30 27.48
C LEU A 138 25.72 -34.52 27.64
N GLY A 139 25.21 -33.88 26.58
CA GLY A 139 23.93 -33.18 26.65
C GLY A 139 23.52 -32.40 25.41
N PHE A 140 22.65 -31.41 25.63
CA PHE A 140 22.26 -30.43 24.62
C PHE A 140 23.22 -29.23 24.61
N ILE A 141 23.39 -28.64 23.43
CA ILE A 141 24.01 -27.34 23.22
C ILE A 141 23.00 -26.39 22.54
N LEU A 142 22.94 -25.15 23.02
CA LEU A 142 22.29 -24.03 22.35
C LEU A 142 23.37 -23.01 21.99
N THR A 143 23.46 -22.58 20.73
CA THR A 143 24.49 -21.62 20.31
C THR A 143 24.00 -20.69 19.19
N PRO A 144 24.36 -19.39 19.19
CA PRO A 144 24.17 -18.52 18.03
C PRO A 144 25.26 -18.74 16.95
N SER A 145 26.34 -19.46 17.28
CA SER A 145 27.49 -19.71 16.40
C SER A 145 27.12 -20.48 15.12
N SER A 146 27.90 -20.27 14.06
CA SER A 146 27.81 -21.07 12.83
C SER A 146 28.56 -22.40 13.00
N ASN A 147 28.12 -23.43 12.25
CA ASN A 147 28.78 -24.74 12.22
C ASN A 147 30.30 -24.63 11.92
N GLN A 148 30.69 -23.70 11.04
CA GLN A 148 32.10 -23.42 10.72
C GLN A 148 32.90 -22.88 11.92
N LEU A 149 32.30 -22.04 12.76
CA LEU A 149 32.96 -21.59 13.99
C LEU A 149 33.09 -22.75 14.99
N VAL A 150 32.09 -23.61 15.12
CA VAL A 150 32.16 -24.80 15.99
C VAL A 150 33.23 -25.78 15.50
N GLU A 151 33.30 -26.04 14.20
CA GLU A 151 34.30 -26.92 13.59
C GLU A 151 35.73 -26.38 13.77
N ASN A 152 35.95 -25.08 13.55
CA ASN A 152 37.24 -24.42 13.83
C ASN A 152 37.63 -24.47 15.31
N ASN A 153 36.64 -24.54 16.22
CA ASN A 153 36.84 -24.50 17.67
C ASN A 153 36.93 -25.89 18.33
N LEU A 154 36.84 -26.99 17.56
CA LEU A 154 36.99 -28.37 18.05
C LEU A 154 38.20 -28.60 19.00
N PRO A 155 39.40 -28.00 18.79
CA PRO A 155 40.54 -28.15 19.70
C PRO A 155 40.35 -27.53 21.11
N HIS A 156 39.29 -26.75 21.33
CA HIS A 156 38.97 -26.10 22.60
C HIS A 156 37.68 -26.62 23.25
N ALA A 157 37.06 -27.66 22.66
CA ALA A 157 35.79 -28.23 23.11
C ALA A 157 35.92 -29.28 24.24
N THR A 158 37.06 -29.95 24.34
CA THR A 158 37.32 -31.13 25.18
C THR A 158 37.51 -30.80 26.67
N ALA A 159 37.47 -31.81 27.55
CA ALA A 159 37.58 -31.64 29.01
C ALA A 159 36.48 -30.71 29.58
N GLY A 160 36.72 -30.08 30.73
CA GLY A 160 35.81 -29.15 31.40
C GLY A 160 35.46 -27.86 30.63
N GLN A 161 35.77 -27.78 29.33
CA GLN A 161 35.15 -26.82 28.41
C GLN A 161 33.75 -27.27 27.91
N LEU A 162 33.38 -28.53 28.18
CA LEU A 162 32.02 -29.10 28.06
C LEU A 162 31.38 -28.93 26.67
N GLY A 163 32.20 -28.84 25.63
CA GLY A 163 31.75 -28.59 24.27
C GLY A 163 31.24 -27.17 23.98
N ILE A 164 31.34 -26.22 24.92
CA ILE A 164 30.95 -24.81 24.70
C ILE A 164 32.09 -23.80 24.84
N GLY A 165 33.20 -24.14 25.52
CA GLY A 165 34.37 -23.28 25.62
C GLY A 165 34.90 -22.86 24.24
N GLY A 166 35.16 -21.57 24.06
CA GLY A 166 35.53 -20.93 22.80
C GLY A 166 34.34 -20.53 21.89
N LEU A 167 33.11 -20.96 22.20
CA LEU A 167 31.90 -20.54 21.47
C LEU A 167 31.19 -19.40 22.23
N PRO A 168 31.05 -18.20 21.67
CA PRO A 168 30.43 -17.08 22.38
C PRO A 168 28.93 -17.28 22.63
N TYR A 169 28.42 -16.72 23.73
CA TYR A 169 27.00 -16.71 24.13
C TYR A 169 26.29 -18.08 24.00
N SER A 170 26.99 -19.16 24.31
CA SER A 170 26.54 -20.54 24.14
C SER A 170 26.18 -21.18 25.47
N VAL A 171 25.26 -22.16 25.44
CA VAL A 171 24.70 -22.81 26.63
C VAL A 171 24.80 -24.33 26.49
N PHE A 172 25.37 -24.99 27.50
CA PHE A 172 25.40 -26.45 27.66
C PHE A 172 24.38 -26.87 28.73
N LEU A 173 23.62 -27.93 28.44
CA LEU A 173 22.66 -28.53 29.36
C LEU A 173 22.78 -30.05 29.31
N GLY A 174 23.43 -30.64 30.31
CA GLY A 174 23.83 -32.04 30.23
C GLY A 174 24.24 -32.68 31.56
N ARG A 175 24.81 -33.88 31.44
CA ARG A 175 25.63 -34.53 32.46
C ARG A 175 27.04 -33.96 32.41
N ASP A 176 27.58 -33.70 33.58
CA ASP A 176 28.90 -33.11 33.83
C ASP A 176 29.68 -34.15 34.64
N PHE A 177 30.33 -35.09 33.95
CA PHE A 177 30.82 -36.36 34.52
C PHE A 177 32.22 -36.26 35.13
N TYR A 178 32.94 -35.16 34.90
CA TYR A 178 34.24 -34.93 35.50
C TYR A 178 34.33 -33.51 36.06
N HIS A 179 34.37 -33.39 37.39
CA HIS A 179 34.56 -32.11 38.05
C HIS A 179 36.00 -31.62 37.80
N ASN A 180 36.13 -30.41 37.25
CA ASN A 180 37.39 -29.74 36.98
C ASN A 180 37.54 -28.48 37.84
N SER A 181 38.45 -28.49 38.81
CA SER A 181 38.66 -27.38 39.77
C SER A 181 39.24 -26.09 39.16
N GLU A 182 39.45 -26.04 37.85
CA GLU A 182 39.79 -24.82 37.07
C GLU A 182 38.53 -24.17 36.46
N PHE A 183 37.49 -24.97 36.21
CA PHE A 183 36.25 -24.56 35.55
C PHE A 183 35.04 -24.56 36.51
N ASP A 184 35.12 -25.25 37.63
CA ASP A 184 33.98 -25.57 38.51
C ASP A 184 34.09 -24.96 39.90
N GLU A 185 32.94 -24.81 40.58
CA GLU A 185 32.88 -24.31 41.95
C GLU A 185 33.25 -25.38 42.98
N GLU A 186 34.05 -24.98 43.97
CA GLU A 186 34.38 -25.70 45.22
C GLU A 186 34.53 -27.24 45.13
N GLY A 187 35.65 -27.71 44.57
CA GLY A 187 36.02 -29.12 44.65
C GLY A 187 37.46 -29.44 44.28
N GLY A 188 37.72 -30.73 44.08
CA GLY A 188 39.00 -31.27 43.62
C GLY A 188 38.76 -32.23 42.47
N ASN A 189 39.65 -32.23 41.48
CA ASN A 189 39.48 -32.95 40.21
C ASN A 189 39.10 -34.43 40.38
N GLY A 190 38.01 -34.87 39.74
CA GLY A 190 37.57 -36.26 39.81
C GLY A 190 36.21 -36.53 39.15
N ALA A 191 35.80 -37.79 39.15
CA ALA A 191 34.49 -38.24 38.64
C ALA A 191 33.31 -37.56 39.36
N SER A 192 32.24 -37.28 38.61
CA SER A 192 31.09 -36.48 39.01
C SER A 192 29.77 -37.12 38.57
N ASP A 193 28.71 -36.94 39.37
CA ASP A 193 27.34 -37.37 39.05
C ASP A 193 26.40 -36.22 38.69
N TYR A 194 26.96 -35.01 38.50
CA TYR A 194 26.18 -33.79 38.36
C TYR A 194 25.47 -33.69 37.01
N ILE A 195 24.33 -33.00 37.04
CA ILE A 195 23.81 -32.27 35.89
C ILE A 195 24.16 -30.80 36.05
N SER A 196 24.48 -30.15 34.94
CA SER A 196 24.90 -28.75 34.92
C SER A 196 24.21 -27.99 33.79
N LEU A 197 23.87 -26.72 34.07
CA LEU A 197 23.53 -25.71 33.07
C LEU A 197 24.70 -24.72 33.05
N ARG A 198 25.47 -24.71 31.97
CA ARG A 198 26.71 -23.92 31.84
C ARG A 198 26.60 -22.95 30.67
N ARG A 199 27.25 -21.79 30.79
CA ARG A 199 27.13 -20.66 29.85
C ARG A 199 28.50 -20.10 29.52
N THR A 200 28.69 -19.56 28.31
CA THR A 200 29.86 -18.75 27.95
C THR A 200 29.52 -17.26 27.85
N ASP A 201 30.56 -16.43 27.98
CA ASP A 201 30.49 -14.98 27.75
C ASP A 201 30.54 -14.60 26.26
N GLU A 202 30.69 -13.31 25.97
CA GLU A 202 30.82 -12.76 24.61
C GLU A 202 32.13 -13.14 23.90
N ASN A 203 33.14 -13.59 24.64
CA ASN A 203 34.45 -14.03 24.16
C ASN A 203 34.55 -15.56 24.04
N GLY A 204 33.49 -16.30 24.42
CA GLY A 204 33.48 -17.76 24.47
C GLY A 204 34.12 -18.35 25.73
N GLN A 205 34.45 -17.54 26.74
CA GLN A 205 34.98 -18.01 28.02
C GLN A 205 33.86 -18.65 28.84
N LEU A 206 34.10 -19.85 29.36
CA LEU A 206 33.16 -20.57 30.23
C LEU A 206 32.98 -19.84 31.55
N LEU A 207 31.73 -19.64 31.99
CA LEU A 207 31.45 -19.10 33.32
C LEU A 207 31.74 -20.17 34.38
N THR A 208 32.73 -19.89 35.24
CA THR A 208 33.26 -20.85 36.23
C THR A 208 32.65 -20.73 37.62
N ARG A 209 31.54 -19.98 37.75
CA ARG A 209 30.84 -19.71 39.01
C ARG A 209 29.41 -19.24 38.81
N ASP A 210 28.64 -19.25 39.89
CA ASP A 210 27.23 -18.84 39.96
C ASP A 210 26.33 -19.59 38.93
N TYR A 211 26.67 -20.84 38.61
CA TYR A 211 25.96 -21.65 37.60
C TYR A 211 25.06 -22.72 38.24
N PRO A 212 23.87 -23.02 37.67
CA PRO A 212 23.02 -24.08 38.19
C PRO A 212 23.64 -25.47 37.98
N SER A 213 23.88 -26.18 39.08
CA SER A 213 24.30 -27.58 39.09
C SER A 213 23.55 -28.38 40.16
N LEU A 214 23.44 -29.69 39.98
CA LEU A 214 22.80 -30.61 40.92
C LEU A 214 23.41 -32.02 40.81
N SER A 215 23.81 -32.61 41.93
CA SER A 215 24.23 -34.01 42.02
C SER A 215 23.04 -34.95 41.73
N VAL A 216 23.19 -35.85 40.76
CA VAL A 216 22.14 -36.79 40.31
C VAL A 216 22.72 -38.21 40.19
N PRO A 217 23.05 -38.86 41.32
CA PRO A 217 23.66 -40.19 41.33
C PRO A 217 22.79 -41.22 40.62
N ASP A 218 23.39 -41.94 39.67
CA ASP A 218 22.78 -43.08 38.99
C ASP A 218 23.79 -44.23 38.91
N PRO A 219 23.51 -45.42 39.46
CA PRO A 219 24.42 -46.57 39.39
C PRO A 219 24.59 -47.14 37.96
N GLY A 220 23.71 -46.77 37.03
CA GLY A 220 23.60 -47.36 35.70
C GLY A 220 23.19 -48.84 35.74
N ILE A 221 23.37 -49.51 34.60
CA ILE A 221 23.20 -50.95 34.47
C ILE A 221 24.58 -51.59 34.25
N LEU A 222 25.15 -52.13 35.33
CA LEU A 222 26.38 -52.93 35.29
C LEU A 222 26.09 -54.33 34.73
N THR A 223 26.91 -54.75 33.77
CA THR A 223 26.91 -56.08 33.16
C THR A 223 28.34 -56.64 33.12
N SER A 224 28.49 -57.96 32.98
CA SER A 224 29.81 -58.61 32.90
C SER A 224 29.86 -59.74 31.89
N GLN A 225 31.01 -59.88 31.23
CA GLN A 225 31.34 -60.97 30.30
C GLN A 225 32.76 -61.46 30.59
N GLY A 226 32.88 -62.52 31.38
CA GLY A 226 34.19 -62.99 31.87
C GLY A 226 34.78 -62.02 32.89
N LEU A 227 35.95 -61.45 32.57
CA LEU A 227 36.61 -60.41 33.37
C LEU A 227 36.26 -58.98 32.91
N GLU A 228 35.64 -58.82 31.74
CA GLU A 228 35.17 -57.50 31.30
C GLU A 228 33.85 -57.17 32.02
N THR A 229 33.76 -55.93 32.48
CA THR A 229 32.56 -55.30 33.01
C THR A 229 32.21 -54.10 32.16
N THR A 230 30.93 -53.92 31.85
CA THR A 230 30.42 -52.75 31.11
C THR A 230 29.29 -52.14 31.92
N ASN A 231 29.40 -50.85 32.24
CA ASN A 231 28.34 -50.10 32.90
C ASN A 231 27.77 -49.05 31.94
N ARG A 232 26.45 -48.93 31.95
CA ARG A 232 25.68 -48.14 30.99
C ARG A 232 24.63 -47.31 31.72
N LEU A 233 24.78 -45.99 31.65
CA LEU A 233 23.73 -45.02 31.92
C LEU A 233 22.81 -44.89 30.69
N THR A 234 21.52 -44.64 30.90
CA THR A 234 20.60 -44.31 29.81
C THR A 234 19.54 -43.33 30.32
N ASP A 235 19.76 -42.05 30.03
CA ASP A 235 18.93 -40.93 30.45
C ASP A 235 17.95 -40.54 29.33
N VAL A 236 16.74 -40.14 29.71
CA VAL A 236 15.89 -39.27 28.90
C VAL A 236 16.09 -37.84 29.38
N MET A 237 16.76 -37.03 28.57
CA MET A 237 17.04 -35.63 28.86
C MET A 237 15.97 -34.76 28.18
N THR A 238 15.44 -33.78 28.90
CA THR A 238 14.37 -32.87 28.44
C THR A 238 14.74 -31.43 28.72
N LEU A 239 14.60 -30.57 27.71
CA LEU A 239 14.81 -29.13 27.78
C LEU A 239 13.49 -28.41 27.51
N THR A 240 13.16 -27.41 28.32
CA THR A 240 12.03 -26.49 28.09
C THR A 240 12.45 -25.05 28.32
N TRP A 241 12.09 -24.18 27.37
CA TRP A 241 12.27 -22.72 27.47
C TRP A 241 10.91 -22.03 27.56
N THR A 242 10.81 -21.05 28.46
CA THR A 242 9.67 -20.15 28.60
C THR A 242 10.16 -18.70 28.47
N PRO A 243 9.86 -17.97 27.38
CA PRO A 243 10.22 -16.57 27.26
C PRO A 243 9.45 -15.72 28.28
N GLU A 244 10.12 -14.74 28.88
CA GLU A 244 9.53 -13.80 29.83
C GLU A 244 9.51 -12.37 29.30
N GLN A 245 10.60 -11.89 28.67
CA GLN A 245 10.74 -10.54 28.12
C GLN A 245 11.59 -10.53 26.84
N VAL A 246 11.26 -9.63 25.92
CA VAL A 246 12.04 -9.34 24.70
C VAL A 246 12.82 -8.04 24.91
N SER A 247 14.09 -7.96 24.50
CA SER A 247 14.87 -6.73 24.60
C SER A 247 14.33 -5.63 23.68
N ALA A 248 14.62 -4.36 23.99
CA ALA A 248 14.04 -3.21 23.29
C ALA A 248 14.46 -3.09 21.81
N ASP A 249 15.54 -3.79 21.41
CA ASP A 249 16.04 -3.92 20.05
C ASP A 249 15.59 -5.24 19.37
N GLY A 250 14.88 -6.12 20.09
CA GLY A 250 14.39 -7.42 19.61
C GLY A 250 15.41 -8.56 19.55
N GLN A 251 16.72 -8.26 19.66
CA GLN A 251 17.78 -9.24 19.37
C GLN A 251 17.96 -10.31 20.45
N SER A 252 17.53 -10.05 21.68
CA SER A 252 17.70 -10.97 22.82
C SER A 252 16.40 -11.19 23.60
N ILE A 253 16.28 -12.36 24.19
CA ILE A 253 15.10 -12.79 24.95
C ILE A 253 15.55 -13.23 26.33
N SER A 254 15.00 -12.60 27.37
CA SER A 254 15.12 -13.07 28.75
C SER A 254 13.98 -14.04 29.05
N GLY A 255 14.29 -15.12 29.73
CA GLY A 255 13.31 -16.16 30.05
C GLY A 255 13.87 -17.26 30.91
N LYS A 256 13.00 -18.22 31.24
CA LYS A 256 13.33 -19.36 32.07
C LYS A 256 13.67 -20.59 31.22
N LEU A 257 14.89 -21.08 31.38
CA LEU A 257 15.33 -22.38 30.87
C LEU A 257 15.22 -23.41 31.98
N THR A 258 14.66 -24.57 31.66
CA THR A 258 14.45 -25.67 32.59
C THR A 258 14.93 -26.97 31.95
N TYR A 259 15.72 -27.73 32.68
CA TYR A 259 16.38 -28.94 32.22
C TYR A 259 16.06 -30.09 33.17
N THR A 260 15.58 -31.21 32.64
CA THR A 260 15.17 -32.39 33.42
C THR A 260 15.84 -33.64 32.87
N VAL A 261 16.44 -34.42 33.76
CA VAL A 261 16.98 -35.74 33.46
C VAL A 261 16.13 -36.80 34.14
N SER A 262 15.81 -37.88 33.43
CA SER A 262 15.00 -39.00 33.92
C SER A 262 15.63 -40.31 33.51
N SER A 263 15.84 -41.20 34.46
CA SER A 263 16.44 -42.53 34.24
C SER A 263 15.47 -43.64 34.65
N ALA A 264 15.79 -44.88 34.28
CA ALA A 264 15.14 -46.08 34.81
C ALA A 264 15.79 -46.57 36.13
N THR A 265 17.01 -46.13 36.44
CA THR A 265 17.82 -46.57 37.59
C THR A 265 17.98 -45.49 38.67
N ALA A 266 17.70 -44.22 38.37
CA ALA A 266 17.68 -43.11 39.33
C ALA A 266 16.36 -42.31 39.27
N ALA A 267 16.12 -41.49 40.31
CA ALA A 267 14.98 -40.58 40.35
C ALA A 267 15.16 -39.42 39.34
N SER A 268 14.07 -38.96 38.73
CA SER A 268 14.09 -37.78 37.86
C SER A 268 14.45 -36.52 38.64
N GLN A 269 15.33 -35.69 38.06
CA GLN A 269 15.82 -34.45 38.68
C GLN A 269 15.77 -33.29 37.69
N THR A 270 15.61 -32.07 38.21
CA THR A 270 15.35 -30.87 37.40
C THR A 270 16.15 -29.66 37.89
N LEU A 271 16.87 -29.03 36.97
CA LEU A 271 17.47 -27.70 37.12
C LEU A 271 16.63 -26.63 36.43
N SER A 272 16.84 -25.36 36.81
CA SER A 272 16.29 -24.21 36.09
C SER A 272 17.11 -22.95 36.33
N GLU A 273 17.13 -22.07 35.34
CA GLU A 273 17.77 -20.75 35.40
C GLU A 273 16.92 -19.72 34.65
N ASN A 274 16.95 -18.47 35.09
CA ASN A 274 16.47 -17.34 34.28
C ASN A 274 17.70 -16.68 33.66
N LEU A 275 17.79 -16.69 32.33
CA LEU A 275 18.91 -16.14 31.57
C LEU A 275 18.43 -15.35 30.34
N THR A 276 19.35 -14.64 29.70
CA THR A 276 19.13 -13.96 28.42
C THR A 276 19.86 -14.70 27.30
N VAL A 277 19.18 -14.94 26.19
CA VAL A 277 19.70 -15.61 24.98
C VAL A 277 19.46 -14.75 23.74
N ALA A 278 20.15 -15.05 22.64
CA ALA A 278 19.79 -14.48 21.33
C ALA A 278 18.38 -14.98 20.89
N GLN A 279 17.62 -14.15 20.19
CA GLN A 279 16.30 -14.53 19.66
C GLN A 279 16.34 -15.79 18.77
N SER A 280 17.46 -15.98 18.05
CA SER A 280 17.65 -17.06 17.08
C SER A 280 18.91 -17.86 17.41
N MET A 281 18.74 -19.08 17.94
CA MET A 281 19.84 -20.00 18.23
C MET A 281 19.71 -21.30 17.45
N THR A 282 20.84 -21.91 17.14
CA THR A 282 20.95 -23.29 16.66
C THR A 282 20.84 -24.24 17.86
N LEU A 283 20.07 -25.31 17.71
CA LEU A 283 20.03 -26.44 18.64
C LEU A 283 21.05 -27.50 18.21
N GLY A 284 21.75 -28.12 19.16
CA GLY A 284 22.48 -29.35 18.93
C GLY A 284 22.54 -30.27 20.15
N VAL A 285 23.23 -31.38 19.95
CA VAL A 285 23.66 -32.33 20.98
C VAL A 285 25.18 -32.46 20.90
N VAL A 286 25.81 -32.66 22.05
CA VAL A 286 27.26 -32.74 22.17
C VAL A 286 27.67 -33.85 23.14
N GLY A 287 28.75 -34.55 22.78
CA GLY A 287 29.54 -35.38 23.68
C GLY A 287 31.00 -34.97 23.56
N VAL A 288 31.70 -34.90 24.69
CA VAL A 288 33.15 -34.61 24.73
C VAL A 288 33.84 -35.55 25.70
N THR A 289 35.13 -35.81 25.48
CA THR A 289 36.02 -36.61 26.34
C THR A 289 37.37 -35.90 26.51
N GLY A 290 38.23 -36.46 27.37
CA GLY A 290 39.46 -35.80 27.80
C GLY A 290 40.35 -36.75 28.57
N GLY A 291 40.47 -36.52 29.88
CA GLY A 291 41.18 -37.43 30.79
C GLY A 291 40.34 -38.66 31.12
N HIS A 292 39.05 -38.45 31.38
CA HIS A 292 38.05 -39.51 31.40
C HIS A 292 37.38 -39.64 30.03
N TYR A 293 36.89 -40.83 29.70
CA TYR A 293 36.32 -41.12 28.39
C TYR A 293 35.37 -42.32 28.42
N GLY A 294 34.53 -42.42 27.39
CA GLY A 294 33.59 -43.51 27.21
C GLY A 294 32.81 -43.37 25.91
N LEU A 295 32.00 -44.38 25.60
CA LEU A 295 31.05 -44.29 24.50
C LEU A 295 29.88 -43.38 24.92
N LEU A 296 29.77 -42.20 24.29
CA LEU A 296 28.64 -41.29 24.48
C LEU A 296 27.78 -41.28 23.20
N THR A 297 26.48 -41.48 23.32
CA THR A 297 25.57 -41.54 22.15
C THR A 297 24.26 -40.78 22.41
N TYR A 298 23.67 -40.26 21.34
CA TYR A 298 22.35 -39.62 21.34
C TYR A 298 21.36 -40.42 20.48
N SER A 299 20.08 -40.42 20.85
CA SER A 299 18.99 -40.86 19.99
C SER A 299 17.69 -40.11 20.25
N THR A 300 16.94 -39.91 19.18
CA THR A 300 15.57 -39.40 19.17
C THR A 300 14.53 -40.46 19.56
N ALA A 301 14.97 -41.66 19.95
CA ALA A 301 14.12 -42.68 20.57
C ALA A 301 13.38 -42.11 21.79
N GLY A 302 12.04 -42.16 21.78
CA GLY A 302 11.19 -41.53 22.80
C GLY A 302 11.26 -40.00 22.85
N GLY A 303 12.05 -39.38 21.98
CA GLY A 303 12.27 -37.94 21.92
C GLY A 303 11.09 -37.18 21.30
N SER A 304 11.09 -35.87 21.52
CA SER A 304 10.03 -34.98 21.06
C SER A 304 10.57 -33.59 20.79
N LEU A 305 10.09 -32.92 19.74
CA LEU A 305 10.36 -31.51 19.48
C LEU A 305 9.05 -30.75 19.29
N LEU A 306 8.95 -29.61 19.97
CA LEU A 306 7.97 -28.56 19.73
C LEU A 306 8.71 -27.22 19.87
N ALA A 307 8.97 -26.56 18.75
CA ALA A 307 9.65 -25.27 18.69
C ALA A 307 9.15 -24.48 17.47
N THR A 308 9.04 -23.17 17.56
CA THR A 308 8.79 -22.30 16.40
C THR A 308 10.08 -22.13 15.60
N LYS A 309 9.99 -22.14 14.27
CA LYS A 309 11.14 -21.82 13.41
C LYS A 309 11.53 -20.36 13.55
N ALA A 310 12.82 -20.06 13.71
CA ALA A 310 13.31 -18.70 13.59
C ALA A 310 13.01 -18.15 12.18
N LYS A 311 12.68 -16.86 12.11
CA LYS A 311 12.35 -16.19 10.84
C LYS A 311 13.45 -15.21 10.46
N GLN A 312 13.91 -15.31 9.22
CA GLN A 312 14.87 -14.40 8.63
C GLN A 312 14.15 -13.25 7.94
N ALA A 313 14.74 -12.05 8.02
CA ALA A 313 14.28 -10.90 7.28
C ALA A 313 14.67 -11.02 5.80
N VAL A 314 13.71 -10.79 4.91
CA VAL A 314 13.87 -10.81 3.45
C VAL A 314 13.46 -9.46 2.91
N GLN A 315 14.41 -8.69 2.36
CA GLN A 315 14.11 -7.36 1.81
C GLN A 315 13.57 -7.48 0.38
N VAL A 316 12.34 -7.01 0.15
CA VAL A 316 11.72 -6.93 -1.17
C VAL A 316 11.96 -5.54 -1.74
N ASN A 317 12.87 -5.43 -2.72
CA ASN A 317 13.23 -4.18 -3.39
C ASN A 317 12.36 -3.96 -4.62
N TYR A 318 11.85 -2.74 -4.79
CA TYR A 318 11.09 -2.33 -5.98
C TYR A 318 11.97 -1.46 -6.86
N LEU A 319 12.40 -2.00 -8.01
CA LEU A 319 13.40 -1.43 -8.91
C LEU A 319 12.81 -1.12 -10.28
N ASP A 320 13.34 -0.11 -10.97
CA ASP A 320 13.10 0.03 -12.42
C ASP A 320 14.03 -0.85 -13.27
N GLU A 321 13.81 -0.79 -14.58
CA GLU A 321 14.63 -1.38 -15.64
C GLU A 321 16.13 -1.03 -15.63
N THR A 322 16.56 0.02 -14.90
CA THR A 322 17.97 0.38 -14.69
C THR A 322 18.55 -0.15 -13.37
N GLY A 323 17.69 -0.66 -12.48
CA GLY A 323 18.05 -1.09 -11.13
C GLY A 323 17.93 0.01 -10.06
N GLN A 324 17.40 1.19 -10.39
CA GLN A 324 17.18 2.24 -9.40
C GLN A 324 15.96 1.92 -8.54
N LYS A 325 16.03 2.14 -7.21
CA LYS A 325 14.87 2.02 -6.31
C LYS A 325 13.81 3.07 -6.66
N ILE A 326 12.62 2.61 -7.01
CA ILE A 326 11.46 3.47 -7.38
C ILE A 326 10.42 3.60 -6.25
N GLN A 327 10.55 2.79 -5.20
CA GLN A 327 9.66 2.80 -4.03
C GLN A 327 10.38 2.18 -2.81
N THR A 328 9.96 2.55 -1.60
CA THR A 328 10.47 1.97 -0.34
C THR A 328 10.28 0.46 -0.29
N SER A 329 11.36 -0.28 -0.04
CA SER A 329 11.36 -1.75 0.09
C SER A 329 10.36 -2.24 1.16
N SER A 330 9.78 -3.42 0.96
CA SER A 330 9.04 -4.15 2.01
C SER A 330 9.93 -5.20 2.67
N THR A 331 9.50 -5.74 3.81
CA THR A 331 10.19 -6.86 4.49
C THR A 331 9.26 -8.05 4.64
N LEU A 332 9.69 -9.25 4.23
CA LEU A 332 9.04 -10.50 4.60
C LEU A 332 9.84 -11.16 5.74
N PHE A 333 9.18 -11.65 6.77
CA PHE A 333 9.80 -12.47 7.81
C PHE A 333 9.37 -13.92 7.61
N ALA A 334 10.31 -14.77 7.17
CA ALA A 334 10.05 -16.13 6.73
C ALA A 334 11.04 -17.12 7.35
N PRO A 335 10.64 -18.38 7.65
CA PRO A 335 11.57 -19.39 8.13
C PRO A 335 12.60 -19.76 7.05
N ALA A 336 13.82 -20.11 7.46
CA ALA A 336 14.84 -20.58 6.53
C ALA A 336 14.43 -21.86 5.79
N GLY A 337 14.93 -22.02 4.56
CA GLY A 337 14.55 -23.08 3.64
C GLY A 337 13.20 -22.88 2.94
N ALA A 338 12.39 -21.89 3.33
CA ALA A 338 11.15 -21.54 2.64
C ALA A 338 11.42 -20.96 1.24
N GLU A 339 10.53 -21.26 0.29
CA GLU A 339 10.56 -20.69 -1.06
C GLU A 339 9.56 -19.54 -1.17
N LEU A 340 10.05 -18.36 -1.55
CA LEU A 340 9.28 -17.12 -1.66
C LEU A 340 9.30 -16.62 -3.10
N SER A 341 8.13 -16.27 -3.65
CA SER A 341 7.99 -15.67 -4.98
C SER A 341 7.13 -14.41 -4.95
N VAL A 342 7.51 -13.41 -5.74
CA VAL A 342 6.70 -12.21 -5.99
C VAL A 342 6.40 -12.13 -7.49
N GLY A 343 5.12 -12.00 -7.86
CA GLY A 343 4.66 -12.01 -9.25
C GLY A 343 3.45 -11.09 -9.50
N ALA A 344 2.81 -11.20 -10.65
CA ALA A 344 1.53 -10.52 -10.90
C ALA A 344 0.38 -11.23 -10.17
N GLU A 345 -0.75 -10.55 -9.92
CA GLU A 345 -1.95 -11.11 -9.24
C GLU A 345 -2.57 -12.33 -9.95
N GLU A 346 -2.20 -12.59 -11.21
CA GLU A 346 -2.65 -13.73 -12.01
C GLU A 346 -1.57 -14.79 -12.26
N ASP A 347 -0.33 -14.57 -11.83
CA ASP A 347 0.78 -15.48 -12.10
C ASP A 347 0.65 -16.81 -11.30
N THR A 348 1.00 -17.92 -11.93
CA THR A 348 0.89 -19.28 -11.37
C THR A 348 2.25 -19.97 -11.37
N ALA A 349 3.21 -19.32 -10.71
CA ALA A 349 4.60 -19.76 -10.60
C ALA A 349 4.90 -20.42 -9.23
N ALA A 350 6.02 -21.15 -9.14
CA ALA A 350 6.32 -22.03 -8.01
C ALA A 350 6.87 -21.29 -6.76
N GLY A 351 6.67 -21.93 -5.60
CA GLY A 351 7.15 -21.49 -4.28
C GLY A 351 6.11 -21.79 -3.18
N SER A 352 6.57 -21.99 -1.95
CA SER A 352 5.70 -22.26 -0.79
C SER A 352 4.84 -21.06 -0.37
N TYR A 353 5.35 -19.84 -0.59
CA TYR A 353 4.63 -18.60 -0.28
C TYR A 353 4.73 -17.62 -1.46
N GLN A 354 3.58 -17.10 -1.88
CA GLN A 354 3.43 -16.32 -3.11
C GLN A 354 2.77 -14.97 -2.79
N PHE A 355 3.32 -13.89 -3.35
CA PHE A 355 2.87 -12.52 -3.10
C PHE A 355 2.67 -11.78 -4.42
N ALA A 356 1.65 -10.94 -4.47
CA ALA A 356 1.44 -10.07 -5.63
C ALA A 356 2.29 -8.79 -5.50
N ALA A 357 2.90 -8.39 -6.61
CA ALA A 357 3.68 -7.17 -6.74
C ALA A 357 2.75 -5.93 -6.63
N PRO A 358 3.12 -4.90 -5.85
CA PRO A 358 2.30 -3.70 -5.69
C PRO A 358 2.08 -2.95 -7.00
N MET A 359 0.91 -2.33 -7.14
CA MET A 359 0.66 -1.35 -8.19
C MET A 359 1.42 -0.04 -7.88
N ILE A 360 2.57 0.17 -8.53
CA ILE A 360 3.36 1.40 -8.38
C ILE A 360 2.92 2.43 -9.45
N PRO A 361 2.61 3.69 -9.08
CA PRO A 361 2.23 4.73 -10.03
C PRO A 361 3.29 4.95 -11.11
N ASN A 362 2.87 5.11 -12.37
CA ASN A 362 3.74 5.23 -13.56
C ASN A 362 4.62 4.02 -13.89
N TYR A 363 4.39 2.86 -13.25
CA TYR A 363 5.15 1.62 -13.49
C TYR A 363 4.23 0.39 -13.69
N VAL A 364 4.73 -0.61 -14.42
CA VAL A 364 4.13 -1.96 -14.56
C VAL A 364 5.14 -3.00 -14.12
N PHE A 365 4.67 -4.07 -13.48
CA PHE A 365 5.51 -5.21 -13.14
C PHE A 365 6.14 -5.82 -14.40
N ASP A 366 7.44 -6.15 -14.35
CA ASP A 366 8.16 -6.86 -15.42
C ASP A 366 8.49 -8.29 -14.99
N LYS A 367 9.17 -8.46 -13.84
CA LYS A 367 9.71 -9.74 -13.37
C LYS A 367 10.22 -9.69 -11.93
N SER A 368 10.26 -10.84 -11.28
CA SER A 368 11.13 -11.13 -10.13
C SER A 368 11.69 -12.55 -10.29
N ALA A 369 12.79 -12.86 -9.60
CA ALA A 369 13.18 -14.25 -9.37
C ALA A 369 12.62 -14.73 -8.01
N PRO A 370 12.15 -15.98 -7.89
CA PRO A 370 11.90 -16.59 -6.59
C PRO A 370 13.22 -16.81 -5.85
N ILE A 371 13.17 -16.86 -4.52
CA ILE A 371 14.33 -17.21 -3.68
C ILE A 371 13.99 -18.34 -2.73
N ARG A 372 15.02 -19.04 -2.24
CA ARG A 372 14.95 -19.90 -1.06
C ARG A 372 15.67 -19.22 0.10
N VAL A 373 14.98 -19.05 1.22
CA VAL A 373 15.48 -18.29 2.38
C VAL A 373 16.67 -18.99 3.04
N SER A 374 17.70 -18.22 3.38
CA SER A 374 18.99 -18.66 3.94
C SER A 374 19.16 -18.17 5.39
N ASP A 375 19.70 -19.03 6.26
CA ASP A 375 20.15 -18.68 7.63
C ASP A 375 21.57 -18.06 7.66
N LEU A 376 22.26 -18.00 6.51
CA LEU A 376 23.70 -17.72 6.42
C LEU A 376 24.07 -16.51 5.53
N SER A 377 23.09 -15.85 4.93
CA SER A 377 23.30 -14.75 3.98
C SER A 377 22.13 -13.77 4.00
N GLU A 378 22.37 -12.52 3.59
CA GLU A 378 21.28 -11.56 3.36
C GLU A 378 20.27 -12.12 2.35
N ASN A 379 18.98 -12.02 2.69
CA ASN A 379 17.89 -12.46 1.83
C ASN A 379 17.25 -11.25 1.16
N GLN A 380 17.19 -11.23 -0.17
CA GLN A 380 16.54 -10.16 -0.92
C GLN A 380 15.80 -10.68 -2.16
N ILE A 381 14.68 -10.04 -2.47
CA ILE A 381 13.93 -10.23 -3.71
C ILE A 381 13.92 -8.91 -4.47
N ASN A 382 14.51 -8.88 -5.66
CA ASN A 382 14.45 -7.70 -6.54
C ASN A 382 13.27 -7.86 -7.51
N VAL A 383 12.27 -7.00 -7.33
CA VAL A 383 11.05 -6.92 -8.15
C VAL A 383 11.23 -5.78 -9.12
N TYR A 384 11.37 -6.11 -10.40
CA TYR A 384 11.64 -5.16 -11.48
C TYR A 384 10.35 -4.70 -12.14
N TYR A 385 10.31 -3.41 -12.46
CA TYR A 385 9.21 -2.75 -13.13
C TYR A 385 9.71 -2.03 -14.38
N LYS A 386 8.85 -2.00 -15.41
CA LYS A 386 9.03 -1.13 -16.58
C LYS A 386 8.26 0.16 -16.39
N LYS A 387 8.83 1.26 -16.88
CA LYS A 387 8.15 2.56 -16.85
C LYS A 387 6.96 2.56 -17.83
N ARG A 388 5.82 3.10 -17.40
CA ARG A 388 4.66 3.28 -18.28
C ARG A 388 4.95 4.39 -19.29
N ALA A 389 4.58 4.16 -20.55
CA ALA A 389 4.50 5.20 -21.57
C ALA A 389 3.59 6.35 -21.08
N THR A 390 3.94 7.58 -21.43
CA THR A 390 3.22 8.79 -21.01
C THR A 390 3.00 9.75 -22.18
N ALA A 391 1.77 10.20 -22.39
CA ALA A 391 1.45 11.27 -23.31
C ALA A 391 1.21 12.55 -22.50
N SER A 392 2.03 13.58 -22.74
CA SER A 392 1.83 14.91 -22.18
C SER A 392 1.16 15.80 -23.21
N PHE A 393 0.19 16.61 -22.76
CA PHE A 393 -0.63 17.46 -23.61
C PHE A 393 -0.53 18.90 -23.12
N SER A 394 -0.20 19.80 -24.04
CA SER A 394 -0.09 21.25 -23.83
C SER A 394 -1.09 21.98 -24.73
N TYR A 395 -1.50 23.19 -24.35
CA TYR A 395 -2.47 23.99 -25.10
C TYR A 395 -1.82 25.21 -25.75
N LYS A 396 -2.11 25.46 -27.03
CA LYS A 396 -1.66 26.65 -27.77
C LYS A 396 -2.74 27.12 -28.73
N TYR A 397 -2.90 28.43 -28.92
CA TYR A 397 -3.76 28.93 -29.98
C TYR A 397 -3.15 28.68 -31.37
N ALA A 398 -3.99 28.34 -32.35
CA ALA A 398 -3.61 28.42 -33.75
C ALA A 398 -3.38 29.89 -34.16
N SER A 399 -2.44 30.14 -35.07
CA SER A 399 -1.98 31.51 -35.41
C SER A 399 -3.08 32.42 -36.00
N ASN A 400 -4.16 31.86 -36.53
CA ASN A 400 -5.31 32.56 -37.10
C ASN A 400 -6.53 32.62 -36.16
N THR A 401 -6.42 32.19 -34.91
CA THR A 401 -7.53 32.23 -33.94
C THR A 401 -7.87 33.67 -33.58
N PRO A 402 -9.12 34.14 -33.83
CA PRO A 402 -9.56 35.46 -33.38
C PRO A 402 -9.78 35.45 -31.87
N ASP A 403 -9.29 36.50 -31.20
CA ASP A 403 -9.23 36.64 -29.74
C ASP A 403 -8.46 35.51 -29.02
N GLN A 404 -7.29 35.86 -28.51
CA GLN A 404 -6.39 34.96 -27.77
C GLN A 404 -6.21 35.43 -26.31
N SER A 405 -7.10 36.29 -25.83
CA SER A 405 -7.10 36.79 -24.44
C SER A 405 -7.55 35.77 -23.38
N PRO A 406 -8.40 34.75 -23.65
CA PRO A 406 -8.73 33.76 -22.62
C PRO A 406 -7.52 32.89 -22.26
N SER A 407 -7.35 32.62 -20.97
CA SER A 407 -6.38 31.64 -20.47
C SER A 407 -6.73 30.24 -20.97
N LEU A 408 -5.78 29.57 -21.64
CA LEU A 408 -5.89 28.15 -21.96
C LEU A 408 -5.66 27.29 -20.70
N PRO A 409 -6.13 26.02 -20.67
CA PRO A 409 -5.86 25.12 -19.56
C PRO A 409 -4.37 24.82 -19.38
N ASP A 410 -3.97 24.46 -18.16
CA ASP A 410 -2.63 23.96 -17.86
C ASP A 410 -2.31 22.67 -18.63
N MET A 411 -1.01 22.36 -18.74
CA MET A 411 -0.57 21.09 -19.29
C MET A 411 -0.92 19.92 -18.36
N PHE A 412 -1.23 18.77 -18.94
CA PHE A 412 -1.55 17.54 -18.21
C PHE A 412 -0.90 16.33 -18.89
N SER A 413 -0.86 15.19 -18.20
CA SER A 413 -0.26 13.97 -18.72
C SER A 413 -1.09 12.73 -18.37
N VAL A 414 -1.13 11.76 -19.28
CA VAL A 414 -1.80 10.47 -19.07
C VAL A 414 -0.81 9.33 -19.32
N SER A 415 -0.75 8.41 -18.36
CA SER A 415 0.11 7.23 -18.39
C SER A 415 -0.63 6.01 -18.94
N ALA A 416 0.10 5.09 -19.57
CA ALA A 416 -0.47 3.88 -20.13
C ALA A 416 -1.17 2.98 -19.10
N ALA A 417 -2.21 2.28 -19.54
CA ALA A 417 -2.83 1.16 -18.82
C ALA A 417 -1.87 -0.05 -18.76
N ALA A 418 -2.29 -1.12 -18.07
CA ALA A 418 -1.47 -2.32 -17.90
C ALA A 418 -1.17 -3.07 -19.22
N ASP A 419 -1.98 -2.85 -20.28
CA ASP A 419 -1.77 -3.40 -21.62
C ASP A 419 -0.77 -2.58 -22.47
N GLY A 420 -0.16 -1.54 -21.88
CA GLY A 420 0.79 -0.65 -22.55
C GLY A 420 0.18 0.45 -23.41
N LYS A 421 -1.15 0.54 -23.52
CA LYS A 421 -1.84 1.60 -24.29
C LYS A 421 -2.21 2.79 -23.42
N ILE A 422 -2.12 3.99 -23.96
CA ILE A 422 -2.58 5.21 -23.29
C ILE A 422 -4.10 5.35 -23.49
N PRO A 423 -4.91 5.41 -22.41
CA PRO A 423 -6.35 5.61 -22.54
C PRO A 423 -6.65 7.00 -23.10
N MET A 424 -7.81 7.16 -23.74
CA MET A 424 -8.26 8.46 -24.22
C MET A 424 -8.39 9.44 -23.03
N PRO A 425 -7.72 10.61 -23.06
CA PRO A 425 -7.83 11.58 -21.98
C PRO A 425 -9.20 12.27 -21.96
N ASP A 426 -9.74 12.48 -20.76
CA ASP A 426 -10.78 13.49 -20.53
C ASP A 426 -10.16 14.87 -20.74
N LEU A 427 -10.63 15.60 -21.76
CA LEU A 427 -10.15 16.94 -22.06
C LEU A 427 -10.89 17.98 -21.19
N PRO A 428 -10.17 18.94 -20.57
CA PRO A 428 -10.79 20.10 -19.92
C PRO A 428 -11.74 20.85 -20.86
N GLN A 429 -12.80 21.43 -20.30
CA GLN A 429 -13.72 22.26 -21.08
C GLN A 429 -13.00 23.53 -21.55
N LEU A 430 -13.00 23.74 -22.86
CA LEU A 430 -12.52 24.98 -23.49
C LEU A 430 -13.58 26.09 -23.37
N PRO A 431 -13.19 27.38 -23.44
CA PRO A 431 -14.15 28.48 -23.42
C PRO A 431 -15.17 28.39 -24.59
N PRO A 432 -16.38 28.95 -24.46
CA PRO A 432 -17.40 28.90 -25.51
C PRO A 432 -16.89 29.39 -26.87
N ALA A 433 -17.32 28.70 -27.93
CA ALA A 433 -16.87 28.86 -29.33
C ALA A 433 -15.43 28.45 -29.67
N TYR A 434 -14.59 28.07 -28.69
CA TYR A 434 -13.27 27.46 -28.93
C TYR A 434 -13.35 25.93 -29.02
N TYR A 435 -12.42 25.32 -29.76
CA TYR A 435 -12.32 23.87 -29.97
C TYR A 435 -10.88 23.46 -30.32
N VAL A 436 -10.54 22.18 -30.10
CA VAL A 436 -9.28 21.60 -30.59
C VAL A 436 -9.41 21.40 -32.11
N SER A 437 -8.61 22.10 -32.90
CA SER A 437 -8.62 22.02 -34.36
C SER A 437 -7.59 21.01 -34.92
N ALA A 438 -6.50 20.79 -34.19
CA ALA A 438 -5.51 19.75 -34.49
C ALA A 438 -4.69 19.39 -33.24
N VAL A 439 -3.96 18.28 -33.33
CA VAL A 439 -2.92 17.87 -32.36
C VAL A 439 -1.60 17.80 -33.08
N VAL A 440 -0.54 18.38 -32.52
CA VAL A 440 0.81 18.42 -33.12
C VAL A 440 1.80 17.77 -32.15
N ASP A 441 2.66 16.88 -32.63
CA ASP A 441 3.71 16.28 -31.80
C ASP A 441 4.99 17.12 -31.73
N ALA A 442 5.97 16.66 -30.94
CA ALA A 442 7.27 17.32 -30.78
C ALA A 442 8.10 17.44 -32.07
N ASN A 443 7.78 16.67 -33.12
CA ASN A 443 8.44 16.72 -34.43
C ASN A 443 7.71 17.66 -35.42
N GLY A 444 6.55 18.22 -35.03
CA GLY A 444 5.70 19.02 -35.90
C GLY A 444 4.71 18.20 -36.74
N GLN A 445 4.66 16.87 -36.58
CA GLN A 445 3.65 16.06 -37.27
C GLN A 445 2.28 16.37 -36.71
N THR A 446 1.32 16.61 -37.61
CA THR A 446 -0.04 17.03 -37.26
C THR A 446 -1.02 15.87 -37.42
N TYR A 447 -1.96 15.76 -36.48
CA TYR A 447 -3.00 14.74 -36.38
C TYR A 447 -4.38 15.42 -36.22
N PRO A 448 -5.47 14.88 -36.79
CA PRO A 448 -6.78 15.52 -36.74
C PRO A 448 -7.48 15.42 -35.38
N THR A 449 -7.10 14.45 -34.54
CA THR A 449 -7.70 14.23 -33.21
C THR A 449 -6.66 13.67 -32.23
N VAL A 450 -6.92 13.79 -30.92
CA VAL A 450 -6.11 13.15 -29.87
C VAL A 450 -6.11 11.63 -30.02
N ALA A 451 -7.25 11.03 -30.40
CA ALA A 451 -7.34 9.60 -30.66
C ALA A 451 -6.44 9.15 -31.83
N ALA A 452 -6.33 9.95 -32.90
CA ALA A 452 -5.43 9.67 -34.02
C ALA A 452 -3.95 9.84 -33.63
N ALA A 453 -3.62 10.84 -32.80
CA ALA A 453 -2.28 11.03 -32.27
C ALA A 453 -1.84 9.88 -31.35
N LEU A 454 -2.71 9.41 -30.46
CA LEU A 454 -2.47 8.28 -29.57
C LEU A 454 -2.41 6.93 -30.33
N ALA A 455 -3.21 6.75 -31.38
CA ALA A 455 -3.15 5.55 -32.22
C ALA A 455 -1.87 5.45 -33.08
N ALA A 456 -1.15 6.56 -33.27
CA ALA A 456 0.15 6.60 -33.94
C ALA A 456 1.35 6.39 -32.99
N LEU A 457 1.13 6.47 -31.67
CA LEU A 457 2.16 6.24 -30.66
C LEU A 457 2.43 4.74 -30.50
N LYS A 458 3.70 4.32 -30.49
CA LYS A 458 4.05 2.91 -30.29
C LYS A 458 3.95 2.54 -28.81
N ASN A 459 3.51 1.32 -28.51
CA ASN A 459 3.50 0.79 -27.15
C ASN A 459 4.89 0.96 -26.48
N GLY A 460 4.92 1.63 -25.33
CA GLY A 460 6.15 1.89 -24.57
C GLY A 460 6.82 3.25 -24.85
N GLU A 461 6.46 3.97 -25.92
CA GLU A 461 7.01 5.31 -26.21
C GLU A 461 6.26 6.41 -25.44
N SER A 462 7.00 7.33 -24.81
CA SER A 462 6.42 8.57 -24.26
C SER A 462 6.48 9.71 -25.28
N ALA A 463 5.44 10.54 -25.34
CA ALA A 463 5.32 11.63 -26.31
C ALA A 463 4.80 12.93 -25.67
N ASN A 464 5.15 14.05 -26.29
CA ASN A 464 4.65 15.37 -25.94
C ASN A 464 3.89 15.96 -27.14
N TYR A 465 2.68 16.44 -26.90
CA TYR A 465 1.79 17.01 -27.90
C TYR A 465 1.36 18.43 -27.52
N SER A 466 1.10 19.27 -28.53
CA SER A 466 0.36 20.52 -28.41
C SER A 466 -1.00 20.39 -29.10
N LEU A 467 -2.07 20.57 -28.34
CA LEU A 467 -3.43 20.76 -28.85
C LEU A 467 -3.52 22.19 -29.38
N LEU A 468 -3.73 22.32 -30.70
CA LEU A 468 -4.01 23.60 -31.32
C LEU A 468 -5.48 23.96 -31.10
N ILE A 469 -5.69 25.10 -30.45
CA ILE A 469 -7.01 25.64 -30.14
C ILE A 469 -7.36 26.70 -31.17
N SER A 470 -8.53 26.52 -31.80
CA SER A 470 -9.13 27.49 -32.73
C SER A 470 -10.51 27.89 -32.25
N ALA A 471 -11.02 29.00 -32.76
CA ALA A 471 -12.36 29.48 -32.47
C ALA A 471 -13.22 29.53 -33.74
N LYS A 472 -14.54 29.41 -33.57
CA LYS A 472 -15.50 29.71 -34.65
C LYS A 472 -15.44 31.21 -34.93
N ASN A 473 -15.27 31.57 -36.20
CA ASN A 473 -14.90 32.92 -36.61
C ASN A 473 -15.95 33.56 -37.53
N THR A 474 -16.71 34.51 -36.99
CA THR A 474 -17.63 35.33 -37.79
C THR A 474 -16.83 36.25 -38.70
N GLN A 475 -17.03 36.13 -40.01
CA GLN A 475 -16.43 37.03 -41.01
C GLN A 475 -17.25 38.32 -41.09
N VAL A 476 -16.76 39.37 -40.42
CA VAL A 476 -17.45 40.66 -40.37
C VAL A 476 -17.00 41.53 -41.55
N THR A 477 -17.95 42.08 -42.28
CA THR A 477 -17.76 43.14 -43.28
C THR A 477 -18.56 44.36 -42.86
N PHE A 478 -17.86 45.42 -42.43
CA PHE A 478 -18.48 46.72 -42.17
C PHE A 478 -18.31 47.62 -43.38
N GLN A 479 -19.39 48.28 -43.79
CA GLN A 479 -19.41 49.30 -44.83
C GLN A 479 -20.07 50.56 -44.27
N GLU A 480 -19.51 51.72 -44.58
CA GLU A 480 -20.12 53.00 -44.22
C GLU A 480 -20.10 53.92 -45.44
N LYS A 481 -21.28 54.43 -45.83
CA LYS A 481 -21.41 55.45 -46.86
C LYS A 481 -21.71 56.79 -46.21
N SER A 482 -20.73 57.72 -46.23
CA SER A 482 -20.84 59.04 -45.60
C SER A 482 -21.96 59.91 -46.19
N ILE A 483 -22.30 61.01 -45.51
CA ILE A 483 -23.16 62.08 -46.06
C ILE A 483 -22.61 62.70 -47.36
N THR A 484 -21.30 62.61 -47.61
CA THR A 484 -20.64 63.02 -48.86
C THR A 484 -20.63 61.93 -49.94
N GLY A 485 -21.21 60.75 -49.66
CA GLY A 485 -21.33 59.63 -50.59
C GLY A 485 -20.10 58.70 -50.67
N LEU A 486 -19.03 58.99 -49.93
CA LEU A 486 -17.81 58.18 -49.90
C LEU A 486 -18.09 56.84 -49.19
N LEU A 487 -17.66 55.72 -49.79
CA LEU A 487 -17.82 54.39 -49.22
C LEU A 487 -16.52 53.91 -48.56
N SER A 488 -16.57 53.72 -47.25
CA SER A 488 -15.57 53.00 -46.46
C SER A 488 -15.93 51.51 -46.40
N THR A 489 -14.94 50.62 -46.34
CA THR A 489 -15.15 49.18 -46.11
C THR A 489 -14.02 48.61 -45.25
N LYS A 490 -14.39 47.90 -44.18
CA LYS A 490 -13.48 47.17 -43.28
C LYS A 490 -13.91 45.71 -43.22
N LYS A 491 -12.95 44.78 -43.15
CA LYS A 491 -13.20 43.34 -42.98
C LYS A 491 -12.30 42.76 -41.90
N TRP A 492 -12.85 41.90 -41.05
CA TRP A 492 -12.09 41.18 -40.03
C TRP A 492 -12.80 39.88 -39.62
N ALA A 493 -12.02 38.92 -39.13
CA ALA A 493 -12.54 37.75 -38.43
C ALA A 493 -12.73 38.10 -36.95
N ALA A 494 -13.85 37.70 -36.36
CA ALA A 494 -14.17 37.95 -34.95
C ALA A 494 -14.73 36.71 -34.26
N LEU A 495 -14.67 36.67 -32.92
CA LEU A 495 -15.10 35.52 -32.13
C LEU A 495 -16.62 35.33 -32.21
N ALA A 496 -17.07 34.14 -32.60
CA ALA A 496 -18.49 33.85 -32.77
C ALA A 496 -19.24 33.85 -31.42
N GLY A 497 -20.36 34.56 -31.38
CA GLY A 497 -21.22 34.74 -30.19
C GLY A 497 -20.85 35.94 -29.30
N SER A 498 -19.63 36.48 -29.41
CA SER A 498 -19.19 37.65 -28.66
C SER A 498 -19.93 38.92 -29.04
N MET A 499 -20.08 39.82 -28.07
CA MET A 499 -20.54 41.20 -28.29
C MET A 499 -19.33 42.07 -28.63
N TYR A 500 -19.51 42.96 -29.60
CA TYR A 500 -18.55 44.00 -29.93
C TYR A 500 -19.27 45.34 -30.14
N GLU A 501 -18.51 46.41 -29.94
CA GLU A 501 -18.89 47.79 -30.18
C GLU A 501 -18.22 48.29 -31.47
N ILE A 502 -19.01 48.89 -32.37
CA ILE A 502 -18.51 49.58 -33.55
C ILE A 502 -18.89 51.06 -33.42
N PRO A 503 -17.93 52.00 -33.39
CA PRO A 503 -18.25 53.43 -33.37
C PRO A 503 -18.91 53.85 -34.69
N VAL A 504 -20.09 54.47 -34.59
CA VAL A 504 -20.92 54.95 -35.69
C VAL A 504 -21.57 56.27 -35.28
N MET A 505 -21.50 57.31 -36.11
CA MET A 505 -22.17 58.56 -35.80
C MET A 505 -23.69 58.38 -35.92
N ALA A 506 -24.44 58.53 -34.82
CA ALA A 506 -25.90 58.39 -34.85
C ALA A 506 -26.57 59.48 -35.72
N THR A 507 -26.05 60.70 -35.63
CA THR A 507 -26.42 61.85 -36.46
C THR A 507 -25.19 62.50 -37.08
N ALA A 508 -25.37 63.11 -38.25
CA ALA A 508 -24.35 63.90 -38.94
C ALA A 508 -24.98 65.15 -39.54
N THR A 509 -24.27 66.28 -39.50
CA THR A 509 -24.74 67.56 -40.06
C THR A 509 -23.86 67.97 -41.23
N ASP A 510 -24.44 68.39 -42.35
CA ASP A 510 -23.65 68.94 -43.46
C ASP A 510 -23.25 70.41 -43.24
N VAL A 511 -22.32 70.90 -44.07
CA VAL A 511 -21.82 72.29 -44.04
C VAL A 511 -22.88 73.35 -44.37
N LYS A 512 -24.14 72.96 -44.60
CA LYS A 512 -25.30 73.85 -44.81
C LYS A 512 -26.33 73.73 -43.68
N GLY A 513 -25.99 73.06 -42.58
CA GLY A 513 -26.86 72.90 -41.41
C GLY A 513 -27.96 71.85 -41.56
N ASN A 514 -27.90 70.98 -42.57
CA ASN A 514 -28.87 69.89 -42.69
C ASN A 514 -28.48 68.69 -41.82
N SER A 515 -29.39 68.26 -40.94
CA SER A 515 -29.24 67.03 -40.15
C SER A 515 -29.54 65.77 -40.98
N TYR A 516 -28.76 64.72 -40.74
CA TYR A 516 -28.94 63.38 -41.28
C TYR A 516 -28.86 62.36 -40.13
N GLU A 517 -29.68 61.32 -40.20
CA GLU A 517 -29.71 60.19 -39.27
C GLU A 517 -29.10 58.94 -39.90
N ALA A 518 -28.44 58.10 -39.10
CA ALA A 518 -27.81 56.87 -39.55
C ALA A 518 -28.83 55.72 -39.72
N VAL A 519 -29.06 55.31 -40.96
CA VAL A 519 -29.78 54.08 -41.31
C VAL A 519 -28.78 52.92 -41.39
N VAL A 520 -28.90 51.99 -40.44
CA VAL A 520 -28.10 50.78 -40.36
C VAL A 520 -28.86 49.61 -41.00
N LYS A 521 -28.20 48.90 -41.92
CA LYS A 521 -28.64 47.60 -42.44
C LYS A 521 -27.71 46.50 -41.93
N VAL A 522 -28.27 45.44 -41.39
CA VAL A 522 -27.52 44.24 -41.00
C VAL A 522 -28.02 43.05 -41.81
N VAL A 523 -27.08 42.28 -42.37
CA VAL A 523 -27.33 41.02 -43.08
C VAL A 523 -26.52 39.92 -42.42
N LYS A 524 -27.22 38.88 -41.96
CA LYS A 524 -26.62 37.69 -41.36
C LYS A 524 -26.70 36.51 -42.32
N LYS A 525 -25.61 35.76 -42.44
CA LYS A 525 -25.55 34.50 -43.19
C LYS A 525 -25.16 33.37 -42.24
N ALA A 526 -25.99 32.36 -42.13
CA ALA A 526 -25.78 31.22 -41.24
C ALA A 526 -24.68 30.28 -41.78
N TRP A 527 -24.25 29.35 -40.92
CA TRP A 527 -23.16 28.40 -41.18
C TRP A 527 -23.50 27.33 -42.23
N ASP A 528 -24.78 27.19 -42.61
CA ASP A 528 -25.26 26.40 -43.75
C ASP A 528 -25.27 27.19 -45.07
N GLY A 529 -24.89 28.47 -45.04
CA GLY A 529 -24.90 29.38 -46.19
C GLY A 529 -26.22 30.12 -46.42
N SER A 530 -27.28 29.83 -45.66
CA SER A 530 -28.56 30.54 -45.76
C SER A 530 -28.46 31.98 -45.27
N ILE A 531 -29.25 32.89 -45.84
CA ILE A 531 -29.37 34.27 -45.37
C ILE A 531 -30.44 34.29 -44.27
N SER A 532 -30.00 34.37 -43.01
CA SER A 532 -30.88 34.17 -41.85
C SER A 532 -31.69 35.41 -41.47
N SER A 533 -31.21 36.61 -41.83
CA SER A 533 -32.01 37.84 -41.78
C SER A 533 -31.39 38.98 -42.59
N SER A 534 -32.24 39.90 -43.05
CA SER A 534 -31.84 41.25 -43.43
C SER A 534 -32.78 42.28 -42.80
N SER A 535 -32.28 43.06 -41.85
CA SER A 535 -33.03 44.17 -41.25
C SER A 535 -32.52 45.50 -41.79
N SER A 536 -33.43 46.33 -42.30
CA SER A 536 -33.21 47.76 -42.55
C SER A 536 -34.17 48.52 -41.65
N ALA A 537 -33.66 49.21 -40.64
CA ALA A 537 -34.48 49.80 -39.59
C ALA A 537 -34.60 51.32 -39.75
N THR A 538 -35.83 51.80 -39.67
CA THR A 538 -36.21 53.12 -39.16
C THR A 538 -37.21 52.90 -38.02
N ASP A 539 -36.89 51.95 -37.13
CA ASP A 539 -37.82 51.37 -36.16
C ASP A 539 -37.18 51.24 -34.76
N SER A 540 -38.02 51.47 -33.77
CA SER A 540 -37.83 51.57 -32.32
C SER A 540 -36.95 50.51 -31.65
N THR A 541 -36.73 49.35 -32.27
CA THR A 541 -35.87 48.30 -31.70
C THR A 541 -34.38 48.67 -31.68
N LEU A 542 -33.94 49.63 -32.51
CA LEU A 542 -32.53 50.04 -32.60
C LEU A 542 -32.12 51.14 -31.59
N GLU A 543 -33.07 51.79 -30.90
CA GLU A 543 -32.78 52.75 -29.82
C GLU A 543 -32.03 52.12 -28.64
N LYS A 544 -32.07 50.78 -28.50
CA LYS A 544 -31.26 50.02 -27.53
C LYS A 544 -29.90 49.54 -28.05
N GLN A 545 -29.59 49.74 -29.34
CA GLN A 545 -28.33 49.26 -29.95
C GLN A 545 -27.40 50.38 -30.40
N VAL A 546 -27.86 51.63 -30.51
CA VAL A 546 -27.02 52.82 -30.73
C VAL A 546 -27.15 53.77 -29.53
N SER A 547 -26.39 53.48 -28.48
CA SER A 547 -26.15 54.43 -27.38
C SER A 547 -24.97 55.33 -27.74
N GLU A 548 -25.16 56.65 -27.74
CA GLU A 548 -24.10 57.67 -27.77
C GLU A 548 -22.89 57.32 -28.66
N HIS A 549 -23.15 57.12 -29.96
CA HIS A 549 -22.17 56.81 -31.02
C HIS A 549 -21.61 55.37 -31.09
N LEU A 550 -22.17 54.39 -30.40
CA LEU A 550 -21.69 52.98 -30.44
C LEU A 550 -22.79 52.01 -30.88
N LEU A 551 -22.57 51.31 -32.00
CA LEU A 551 -23.40 50.18 -32.44
C LEU A 551 -22.97 48.90 -31.72
N THR A 552 -23.84 48.35 -30.89
CA THR A 552 -23.59 47.10 -30.13
C THR A 552 -24.23 45.88 -30.81
N GLY A 553 -23.50 44.77 -30.96
CA GLY A 553 -24.07 43.56 -31.58
C GLY A 553 -23.33 42.27 -31.27
N LYS A 554 -24.07 41.14 -31.27
CA LYS A 554 -23.51 39.78 -31.19
C LYS A 554 -23.18 39.26 -32.59
N TYR A 555 -21.98 38.69 -32.72
CA TYR A 555 -21.48 38.09 -33.96
C TYR A 555 -21.82 36.60 -34.03
N ASP A 556 -23.09 36.26 -34.22
CA ASP A 556 -23.64 34.90 -34.10
C ASP A 556 -23.73 34.10 -35.43
N SER A 557 -23.23 34.65 -36.53
CA SER A 557 -23.37 34.13 -37.90
C SER A 557 -22.02 33.76 -38.56
N ALA A 558 -22.03 33.12 -39.72
CA ALA A 558 -20.79 32.77 -40.45
C ALA A 558 -20.19 33.99 -41.16
N GLU A 559 -21.04 34.73 -41.86
CA GLU A 559 -20.74 36.06 -42.39
C GLU A 559 -21.72 37.06 -41.76
N LEU A 560 -21.21 38.25 -41.42
CA LEU A 560 -21.99 39.36 -40.88
C LEU A 560 -21.65 40.61 -41.70
N SER A 561 -22.59 41.08 -42.51
CA SER A 561 -22.44 42.34 -43.25
C SER A 561 -23.24 43.44 -42.58
N ILE A 562 -22.55 44.51 -42.16
CA ILE A 562 -23.13 45.72 -41.57
C ILE A 562 -22.90 46.86 -42.55
N SER A 563 -23.97 47.57 -42.92
CA SER A 563 -23.91 48.72 -43.83
C SER A 563 -24.57 49.93 -43.21
N VAL A 564 -23.80 50.99 -42.96
CA VAL A 564 -24.28 52.28 -42.48
C VAL A 564 -24.44 53.25 -43.65
N SER A 565 -25.52 54.01 -43.65
CA SER A 565 -25.79 55.10 -44.59
C SER A 565 -26.55 56.23 -43.89
N TYR A 566 -26.50 57.45 -44.40
CA TYR A 566 -27.12 58.61 -43.75
C TYR A 566 -28.29 59.17 -44.57
N VAL A 567 -29.43 59.43 -43.93
CA VAL A 567 -30.67 59.93 -44.56
C VAL A 567 -31.07 61.27 -43.94
N LYS A 568 -31.44 62.24 -44.79
CA LYS A 568 -31.75 63.62 -44.37
C LYS A 568 -33.11 63.73 -43.66
N VAL A 569 -33.12 64.42 -42.52
CA VAL A 569 -34.33 64.67 -41.71
C VAL A 569 -35.23 65.73 -42.38
N LYS A 570 -36.55 65.58 -42.24
CA LYS A 570 -37.55 66.59 -42.65
C LYS A 570 -38.10 67.34 -41.44
N ASN A 571 -37.91 68.66 -41.40
CA ASN A 571 -38.54 69.52 -40.39
C ASN A 571 -40.01 69.81 -40.77
N ALA A 572 -40.90 69.83 -39.77
CA ALA A 572 -42.28 70.29 -39.92
C ALA A 572 -42.42 71.77 -39.47
N PRO A 573 -43.33 72.56 -40.08
CA PRO A 573 -43.53 73.97 -39.72
C PRO A 573 -44.42 74.14 -38.47
N THR A 574 -44.17 75.20 -37.71
CA THR A 574 -44.96 75.63 -36.54
C THR A 574 -46.12 76.56 -36.91
N SER A 575 -47.17 76.58 -36.07
CA SER A 575 -48.32 77.51 -36.13
C SER A 575 -48.87 77.74 -34.71
N SER A 576 -49.63 78.82 -34.49
CA SER A 576 -49.97 79.37 -33.17
C SER A 576 -51.47 79.34 -32.78
N ASP A 577 -51.72 79.46 -31.47
CA ASP A 577 -53.01 79.66 -30.74
C ASP A 577 -53.77 80.97 -31.11
N PRO A 578 -54.97 81.33 -30.52
CA PRO A 578 -55.80 80.68 -29.47
C PRO A 578 -57.35 80.61 -29.69
N LEU A 579 -58.13 79.99 -28.77
CA LEU A 579 -59.36 80.47 -28.07
C LEU A 579 -60.24 79.34 -27.45
N ASP A 580 -61.41 79.66 -26.84
CA ASP A 580 -61.90 79.12 -25.54
C ASP A 580 -63.40 78.66 -25.46
N GLU A 581 -63.79 78.09 -24.29
CA GLU A 581 -65.13 77.84 -23.65
C GLU A 581 -66.10 76.67 -24.05
N GLY A 582 -66.37 75.78 -23.07
CA GLY A 582 -67.70 75.21 -22.67
C GLY A 582 -68.38 74.07 -23.49
N THR A 583 -69.28 73.20 -22.97
CA THR A 583 -69.71 72.78 -21.59
C THR A 583 -70.37 71.36 -21.63
N LYS A 584 -70.56 70.69 -20.47
CA LYS A 584 -71.14 69.33 -20.18
C LYS A 584 -72.71 69.32 -20.10
N PRO A 585 -73.47 68.27 -19.64
CA PRO A 585 -73.32 66.77 -19.56
C PRO A 585 -74.61 65.92 -19.94
N SER A 586 -74.57 64.57 -19.92
CA SER A 586 -75.44 63.64 -19.09
C SER A 586 -75.57 62.16 -19.55
N THR A 587 -76.02 61.28 -18.64
CA THR A 587 -76.13 59.78 -18.66
C THR A 587 -77.56 59.32 -18.21
N PRO A 588 -77.89 58.08 -17.72
CA PRO A 588 -77.32 56.70 -17.82
C PRO A 588 -78.35 55.76 -18.54
N PRO A 589 -78.97 54.64 -18.03
CA PRO A 589 -78.59 53.50 -17.14
C PRO A 589 -79.01 52.06 -17.63
N LYS A 590 -78.78 51.04 -16.77
CA LYS A 590 -79.41 49.68 -16.65
C LYS A 590 -78.80 48.47 -17.37
N ASP A 591 -78.60 47.27 -16.80
CA ASP A 591 -78.98 46.48 -15.57
C ASP A 591 -79.78 45.21 -15.99
N SER A 592 -79.75 44.05 -15.34
CA SER A 592 -79.05 43.52 -14.14
C SER A 592 -78.55 42.06 -14.43
N GLU A 593 -78.41 40.98 -13.62
CA GLU A 593 -78.58 40.52 -12.20
C GLU A 593 -77.98 39.07 -12.11
N ASN A 594 -77.93 38.22 -11.05
CA ASN A 594 -78.18 38.23 -9.60
C ASN A 594 -77.39 37.04 -8.93
N ALA A 595 -77.17 37.08 -7.60
CA ALA A 595 -77.00 35.97 -6.63
C ALA A 595 -75.84 34.91 -6.79
N SER A 596 -75.24 34.33 -5.75
CA SER A 596 -75.52 34.33 -4.29
C SER A 596 -74.21 34.22 -3.45
N VAL A 597 -73.89 35.13 -2.50
CA VAL A 597 -74.13 35.05 -1.02
C VAL A 597 -73.14 34.16 -0.23
N VAL A 598 -72.63 34.45 1.00
CA VAL A 598 -72.35 35.63 1.91
C VAL A 598 -72.23 35.08 3.36
N ASP A 599 -71.49 35.57 4.37
CA ASP A 599 -70.49 36.64 4.62
C ASP A 599 -69.29 35.96 5.37
N ASP A 600 -68.30 36.51 6.11
CA ASP A 600 -67.90 37.85 6.58
C ASP A 600 -66.36 37.78 6.89
N GLY A 601 -65.55 38.85 7.08
CA GLY A 601 -65.89 40.26 7.14
C GLY A 601 -64.73 41.22 7.41
N LYS A 602 -64.96 42.50 7.03
CA LYS A 602 -64.86 43.73 7.87
C LYS A 602 -63.72 43.76 8.92
N LYS A 603 -62.89 44.80 9.08
CA LYS A 603 -62.91 46.24 8.69
C LYS A 603 -61.59 46.88 9.27
N THR A 604 -61.06 48.09 9.00
CA THR A 604 -61.45 49.28 8.19
C THR A 604 -60.19 50.15 7.95
N SER A 605 -60.05 50.79 6.77
CA SER A 605 -59.47 52.14 6.53
C SER A 605 -58.03 52.43 7.09
N SER A 606 -57.41 53.64 7.04
CA SER A 606 -57.82 54.99 6.58
C SER A 606 -56.61 55.92 6.34
N ILE A 607 -56.71 56.79 5.31
CA ILE A 607 -56.38 58.25 5.34
C ILE A 607 -54.89 58.72 5.34
N THR A 608 -54.77 59.97 4.86
CA THR A 608 -53.66 60.90 4.53
C THR A 608 -52.82 61.38 5.75
N SER A 609 -51.89 62.36 5.76
CA SER A 609 -51.46 63.43 4.81
C SER A 609 -50.17 64.18 5.29
N ALA A 610 -49.45 64.79 4.34
CA ALA A 610 -48.75 66.11 4.39
C ALA A 610 -47.48 66.39 5.25
N GLY A 611 -46.53 67.10 4.61
CA GLY A 611 -45.54 68.05 5.20
C GLY A 611 -44.26 67.46 5.83
N SER A 612 -43.15 68.22 5.99
CA SER A 612 -42.69 69.46 5.33
C SER A 612 -41.23 69.79 5.73
N ASN A 613 -40.57 70.68 4.98
CA ASN A 613 -39.33 71.43 5.28
C ASN A 613 -37.94 70.76 5.11
N SER A 614 -37.14 71.48 4.30
CA SER A 614 -35.66 71.52 4.13
C SER A 614 -34.99 72.19 5.36
N PRO A 615 -33.64 72.45 5.46
CA PRO A 615 -32.62 72.54 4.40
C PRO A 615 -31.18 72.02 4.72
N SER A 616 -30.27 72.20 3.73
CA SER A 616 -28.88 72.76 3.73
C SER A 616 -28.02 72.81 5.03
N GLN A 617 -26.67 72.92 5.04
CA GLN A 617 -25.67 73.24 3.99
C GLN A 617 -24.19 72.98 4.42
N SER A 618 -23.28 72.89 3.43
CA SER A 618 -21.92 73.49 3.40
C SER A 618 -20.69 72.95 4.21
N GLU A 619 -19.53 73.43 3.76
CA GLU A 619 -18.22 73.66 4.43
C GLU A 619 -17.26 72.49 4.84
N THR A 620 -16.46 72.09 3.85
CA THR A 620 -14.96 72.13 3.89
C THR A 620 -14.39 73.36 4.63
N PRO A 621 -13.15 73.35 5.22
CA PRO A 621 -11.91 73.14 4.45
C PRO A 621 -10.73 72.48 5.27
N PRO A 622 -9.39 72.72 5.07
CA PRO A 622 -8.41 71.62 4.95
C PRO A 622 -7.21 71.76 5.96
N SER A 623 -6.02 71.13 5.86
CA SER A 623 -4.97 71.38 4.84
C SER A 623 -3.55 70.92 5.29
N ARG A 624 -2.61 70.82 4.32
CA ARG A 624 -1.13 70.80 4.41
C ARG A 624 -0.47 69.54 5.04
N GLU A 625 0.54 68.88 4.46
CA GLU A 625 1.82 69.27 3.79
C GLU A 625 2.95 69.65 4.78
N PHE A 626 4.06 68.90 4.78
CA PHE A 626 5.37 69.37 4.25
C PHE A 626 6.48 68.27 4.23
N ASP A 627 6.89 67.90 3.02
CA ASP A 627 8.28 67.72 2.50
C ASP A 627 9.51 67.41 3.40
N GLN A 628 10.31 66.40 3.00
CA GLN A 628 11.65 66.51 2.33
C GLN A 628 12.81 65.56 2.75
N ASN A 629 13.44 64.98 1.71
CA ASN A 629 14.87 64.62 1.51
C ASN A 629 15.67 63.75 2.51
N ILE A 630 16.29 62.67 2.00
CA ILE A 630 17.73 62.61 1.56
C ILE A 630 18.02 61.27 0.83
N ALA A 631 18.93 61.28 -0.14
CA ALA A 631 19.55 60.11 -0.80
C ALA A 631 21.07 60.37 -0.99
N PRO A 632 21.96 59.38 -1.25
CA PRO A 632 22.33 59.10 -2.65
C PRO A 632 22.96 57.71 -3.02
N THR A 633 22.86 57.34 -4.31
CA THR A 633 23.81 56.50 -5.11
C THR A 633 24.05 55.02 -4.72
N SER A 634 24.50 54.12 -5.62
CA SER A 634 25.14 54.17 -6.96
C SER A 634 24.27 53.52 -8.06
N LYS A 635 24.31 53.83 -9.38
CA LYS A 635 25.39 54.00 -10.40
C LYS A 635 26.11 52.68 -10.75
N GLN A 636 26.49 52.34 -11.99
CA GLN A 636 26.41 52.90 -13.37
C GLN A 636 26.62 51.70 -14.35
N ASP A 637 26.35 51.63 -15.67
CA ASP A 637 25.88 52.48 -16.80
C ASP A 637 25.03 51.57 -17.76
N SER A 638 24.35 51.92 -18.87
CA SER A 638 24.37 52.99 -19.90
C SER A 638 25.37 52.81 -21.09
N ALA A 639 25.11 53.17 -22.36
CA ALA A 639 23.87 53.43 -23.12
C ALA A 639 24.10 53.60 -24.66
N ALA A 640 23.14 53.17 -25.50
CA ALA A 640 22.84 53.70 -26.86
C ALA A 640 23.97 53.65 -27.95
N SER A 641 23.89 54.19 -29.19
CA SER A 641 22.87 55.00 -29.89
C SER A 641 23.03 55.00 -31.44
N LYS A 642 21.90 55.09 -32.20
CA LYS A 642 21.59 55.95 -33.39
C LYS A 642 20.51 55.29 -34.28
N VAL A 643 19.37 55.89 -34.70
CA VAL A 643 19.00 57.25 -35.20
C VAL A 643 19.37 57.43 -36.70
N ALA A 644 18.51 57.85 -37.64
CA ALA A 644 17.17 58.48 -37.62
C ALA A 644 16.15 57.76 -38.58
N THR A 645 14.97 58.23 -39.03
CA THR A 645 14.34 59.58 -39.13
C THR A 645 12.79 59.50 -39.26
N ASP A 646 12.09 60.61 -38.99
CA ASP A 646 10.71 61.08 -39.34
C ASP A 646 9.74 60.19 -40.17
N ASN A 647 8.39 60.25 -40.05
CA ASN A 647 7.52 61.44 -39.85
C ASN A 647 6.06 61.07 -39.43
N LYS A 648 5.28 62.09 -39.04
CA LYS A 648 3.83 62.16 -38.72
C LYS A 648 2.88 61.03 -39.24
N ASN A 649 1.99 60.51 -38.37
CA ASN A 649 0.56 60.96 -38.29
C ASN A 649 -0.33 60.18 -37.28
N ALA A 650 -1.34 60.90 -36.76
CA ALA A 650 -2.68 60.49 -36.30
C ALA A 650 -2.90 59.23 -35.43
N GLU A 651 -3.62 59.42 -34.33
CA GLU A 651 -4.10 58.38 -33.41
C GLU A 651 -5.09 57.41 -34.09
N GLN A 652 -5.00 56.12 -33.75
CA GLN A 652 -6.09 55.16 -33.98
C GLN A 652 -6.65 54.71 -32.62
N GLY A 653 -7.93 54.97 -32.40
CA GLY A 653 -8.61 54.65 -31.14
C GLY A 653 -8.66 53.13 -30.90
N ILE A 654 -8.06 52.68 -29.81
CA ILE A 654 -8.05 51.27 -29.38
C ILE A 654 -9.36 50.97 -28.64
N LEU A 655 -10.12 49.98 -29.11
CA LEU A 655 -11.28 49.43 -28.39
C LEU A 655 -10.82 48.77 -27.08
N LYS A 656 -11.44 49.12 -25.95
CA LYS A 656 -11.06 48.61 -24.62
C LYS A 656 -11.85 47.36 -24.24
N ALA A 657 -11.21 46.49 -23.45
CA ALA A 657 -11.85 45.30 -22.88
C ALA A 657 -12.54 45.59 -21.53
N PRO A 658 -13.49 44.74 -21.09
CA PRO A 658 -14.19 44.90 -19.80
C PRO A 658 -13.29 44.71 -18.57
N VAL A 659 -13.67 45.32 -17.45
CA VAL A 659 -12.94 45.26 -16.16
C VAL A 659 -13.60 44.25 -15.21
N ALA A 660 -12.80 43.45 -14.50
CA ALA A 660 -13.28 42.48 -13.53
C ALA A 660 -13.55 43.12 -12.13
N PRO A 661 -14.51 42.59 -11.34
CA PRO A 661 -14.79 43.07 -9.99
C PRO A 661 -13.66 42.70 -8.99
N PRO A 662 -13.49 43.46 -7.89
CA PRO A 662 -12.32 43.37 -7.02
C PRO A 662 -12.36 42.21 -6.03
N THR A 663 -11.19 41.60 -5.79
CA THR A 663 -10.96 40.67 -4.67
C THR A 663 -10.34 41.43 -3.49
N ALA A 664 -10.86 41.23 -2.27
CA ALA A 664 -10.31 41.82 -1.05
C ALA A 664 -9.56 40.75 -0.21
N PRO A 665 -8.39 41.05 0.38
CA PRO A 665 -7.61 40.09 1.15
C PRO A 665 -8.03 40.01 2.63
N PHE A 666 -7.72 38.89 3.28
CA PHE A 666 -7.69 38.78 4.75
C PHE A 666 -6.29 38.34 5.21
N SER A 667 -5.91 38.77 6.42
CA SER A 667 -4.53 38.76 6.90
C SER A 667 -4.36 38.04 8.24
N SER A 668 -3.21 37.38 8.35
CA SER A 668 -2.39 37.20 9.57
C SER A 668 -2.94 36.53 10.85
N ALA A 669 -2.13 35.56 11.29
CA ALA A 669 -1.75 35.29 12.68
C ALA A 669 -2.57 34.29 13.53
N ALA A 670 -1.79 33.43 14.20
CA ALA A 670 -2.14 32.50 15.28
C ALA A 670 -1.70 33.16 16.64
N PRO A 671 -1.63 32.47 17.80
CA PRO A 671 -1.95 31.08 18.10
C PRO A 671 -2.80 30.87 19.38
N ASN A 672 -3.10 29.62 19.73
CA ASN A 672 -3.22 29.25 21.15
C ASN A 672 -2.85 27.78 21.43
N LYS A 673 -2.46 27.48 22.67
CA LYS A 673 -2.17 26.12 23.20
C LYS A 673 -3.28 25.70 24.17
N VAL A 674 -3.44 24.40 24.43
CA VAL A 674 -3.50 23.73 25.77
C VAL A 674 -4.16 22.34 25.70
N ALA A 675 -3.78 21.48 26.66
CA ALA A 675 -4.39 20.20 27.07
C ALA A 675 -4.37 18.99 26.12
N ARG A 676 -3.61 17.97 26.55
CA ARG A 676 -4.05 16.57 26.47
C ARG A 676 -5.07 16.33 27.60
N SER A 677 -6.10 15.53 27.35
CA SER A 677 -6.89 14.86 28.39
C SER A 677 -7.33 13.47 27.91
N GLU A 678 -7.74 12.62 28.85
CA GLU A 678 -7.94 11.18 28.63
C GLU A 678 -9.35 10.84 28.13
N VAL A 679 -9.46 9.76 27.34
CA VAL A 679 -10.71 8.99 27.22
C VAL A 679 -10.38 7.49 27.21
N LYS A 680 -10.92 6.76 28.20
CA LYS A 680 -10.95 5.29 28.26
C LYS A 680 -12.37 4.87 28.69
N LYS A 681 -12.88 3.79 28.09
CA LYS A 681 -14.31 3.35 28.10
C LYS A 681 -15.22 4.32 27.32
N ALA A 682 -16.29 3.87 26.68
CA ALA A 682 -16.97 2.57 26.77
C ALA A 682 -17.31 1.95 25.40
N LEU A 683 -17.44 0.63 25.36
CA LEU A 683 -18.06 -0.11 24.25
C LEU A 683 -18.91 -1.25 24.84
N SER A 684 -20.20 -1.25 24.58
CA SER A 684 -21.15 -2.25 25.11
C SER A 684 -22.48 -2.21 24.37
N SER A 685 -23.02 -3.37 23.98
CA SER A 685 -24.35 -3.59 23.36
C SER A 685 -24.51 -2.99 21.92
N THR A 686 -25.24 -3.59 20.97
CA THR A 686 -25.93 -4.91 20.91
C THR A 686 -26.06 -5.38 19.44
N HIS A 687 -26.63 -6.58 19.21
CA HIS A 687 -27.14 -7.06 17.91
C HIS A 687 -28.25 -6.12 17.35
N ASP A 688 -28.72 -6.16 16.09
CA ASP A 688 -29.13 -7.31 15.26
C ASP A 688 -29.51 -6.88 13.80
N LEU A 689 -29.82 -7.85 12.92
CA LEU A 689 -30.48 -7.72 11.57
C LEU A 689 -29.61 -7.10 10.43
N GLN A 690 -29.82 -7.39 9.12
CA GLN A 690 -30.77 -8.28 8.45
C GLN A 690 -30.23 -8.87 7.12
N VAL A 691 -30.86 -9.95 6.63
CA VAL A 691 -30.53 -10.63 5.35
C VAL A 691 -31.13 -9.90 4.14
N ARG A 692 -30.40 -9.86 3.01
CA ARG A 692 -30.97 -9.73 1.66
C ARG A 692 -30.26 -10.62 0.64
N ALA A 693 -31.03 -11.30 -0.20
CA ALA A 693 -30.57 -12.05 -1.36
C ALA A 693 -31.43 -11.70 -2.59
N ALA A 694 -30.79 -11.35 -3.71
CA ALA A 694 -31.39 -11.19 -5.03
C ALA A 694 -30.29 -11.41 -6.08
N VAL A 695 -30.27 -12.55 -6.79
CA VAL A 695 -30.92 -12.82 -8.09
C VAL A 695 -30.00 -12.57 -9.30
N THR A 696 -29.59 -13.72 -9.84
CA THR A 696 -28.88 -14.08 -11.08
C THR A 696 -29.32 -13.40 -12.39
N ALA A 697 -28.34 -13.02 -13.23
CA ALA A 697 -28.30 -13.23 -14.69
C ALA A 697 -26.90 -12.80 -15.23
N GLY A 698 -26.23 -13.47 -16.18
CA GLY A 698 -26.49 -14.71 -16.92
C GLY A 698 -25.35 -14.99 -17.93
N VAL A 699 -25.54 -15.92 -18.88
CA VAL A 699 -24.62 -16.25 -20.03
C VAL A 699 -23.34 -17.03 -19.61
N VAL A 700 -22.88 -18.14 -20.22
CA VAL A 700 -23.25 -18.94 -21.43
C VAL A 700 -23.48 -20.44 -21.08
N THR A 701 -24.13 -21.20 -21.95
CA THR A 701 -24.08 -22.69 -22.06
C THR A 701 -22.68 -23.21 -22.44
N GLY A 702 -22.26 -24.47 -22.26
CA GLY A 702 -22.86 -25.73 -21.74
C GLY A 702 -21.78 -26.84 -21.77
N GLY A 703 -22.00 -28.14 -21.53
CA GLY A 703 -23.23 -28.87 -21.18
C GLY A 703 -23.07 -30.40 -21.34
N LEU A 704 -22.38 -31.09 -20.41
CA LEU A 704 -22.13 -32.54 -20.51
C LEU A 704 -21.95 -33.27 -19.15
N ALA A 705 -22.91 -33.13 -18.21
CA ALA A 705 -22.81 -33.75 -16.87
C ALA A 705 -24.13 -34.30 -16.26
N SER A 706 -25.27 -34.14 -16.95
CA SER A 706 -26.61 -34.20 -16.32
C SER A 706 -27.08 -35.59 -15.85
N TYR A 707 -26.46 -36.67 -16.31
CA TYR A 707 -26.99 -38.04 -16.12
C TYR A 707 -26.69 -38.65 -14.74
N GLY A 708 -25.62 -38.23 -14.06
CA GLY A 708 -25.22 -38.79 -12.76
C GLY A 708 -26.10 -38.32 -11.59
N VAL A 709 -26.40 -37.02 -11.55
CA VAL A 709 -27.05 -36.36 -10.40
C VAL A 709 -28.46 -36.91 -10.14
N LEU A 710 -29.24 -37.10 -11.20
CA LEU A 710 -30.62 -37.61 -11.11
C LEU A 710 -30.67 -39.04 -10.56
N HIS A 711 -29.63 -39.85 -10.86
CA HIS A 711 -29.56 -41.24 -10.45
C HIS A 711 -29.18 -41.41 -8.96
N CYS A 712 -28.47 -40.45 -8.37
CA CYS A 712 -28.19 -40.39 -6.94
C CYS A 712 -29.42 -39.97 -6.13
N LEU A 713 -30.16 -38.95 -6.57
CA LEU A 713 -31.37 -38.48 -5.88
C LEU A 713 -32.44 -39.59 -5.76
N GLN A 714 -32.65 -40.39 -6.80
CA GLN A 714 -33.56 -41.54 -6.73
C GLN A 714 -33.10 -42.65 -5.76
N LYS A 715 -31.79 -42.85 -5.56
CA LYS A 715 -31.27 -43.79 -4.55
C LYS A 715 -31.47 -43.25 -3.14
N PHE A 716 -31.23 -41.96 -2.91
CA PHE A 716 -31.42 -41.33 -1.60
C PHE A 716 -32.88 -41.39 -1.13
N ALA A 717 -33.84 -41.11 -2.02
CA ALA A 717 -35.28 -41.22 -1.74
C ALA A 717 -35.77 -42.65 -1.47
N ARG A 718 -35.03 -43.68 -1.91
CA ARG A 718 -35.32 -45.09 -1.60
C ARG A 718 -34.69 -45.54 -0.27
N ALA A 719 -33.58 -44.93 0.15
CA ALA A 719 -32.94 -45.21 1.44
C ALA A 719 -33.77 -44.69 2.62
N THR A 720 -34.22 -43.44 2.57
CA THR A 720 -35.02 -42.82 3.65
C THR A 720 -36.35 -43.55 3.89
N LYS A 721 -36.94 -44.17 2.85
CA LYS A 721 -38.17 -44.97 2.96
C LYS A 721 -37.99 -46.36 3.61
N LYS A 722 -36.74 -46.78 3.88
CA LYS A 722 -36.41 -48.01 4.64
C LYS A 722 -36.02 -47.77 6.11
N ILE A 723 -35.83 -46.51 6.53
CA ILE A 723 -35.45 -46.14 7.91
C ILE A 723 -36.70 -45.83 8.77
N LYS A 724 -37.90 -46.11 8.24
CA LYS A 724 -39.19 -45.78 8.87
C LYS A 724 -40.19 -46.95 8.87
N LYS A 725 -39.67 -48.17 8.98
CA LYS A 725 -40.44 -49.42 9.12
C LYS A 725 -39.64 -50.47 9.88
#